data_AF-J7U4H2-F1
#
_entry.id   AF-J7U4H2-F1
#
_cell.length_a   1.000
_cell.length_b   1.000
_cell.length_c   1.000
_cell.angle_alpha   90.00
_cell.angle_beta   90.00
_cell.angle_gamma   90.00
#
_symmetry.space_group_name_H-M   'P 1'
#
loop_
_entity.id
_entity.type
_entity.pdbx_description
1 polymer ?
#
loop_
_entity_poly.entity_id
_entity_poly.type
_entity_poly.pdbx_seq_one_letter_code
_entity_poly.pdbx_strand_id
1 'polypeptide(L)'
;MSEKSKSIFGKLIDTADKNHTYIYINFSSGEDIQINVIQKNEKSAEINDDNNKNLTLLLSDIQSQFKQQGISLNRVQGQPEEKRKLTAELKTDKVSLSETEVALQKMQFRALELGAELVLTDRPAEMANERWRLPAVSGQENRSESMTAAEGLAKLAVAVQAVTDQCPLQITLMIQPDLRPQVILNVSAGEVNWIFAATEGRYPVKDLLAKMAGKTITNGWDAVVVYQRGQANMLLKQQHIKRFVTGNVLAPLNEDIDSSDATRLQTHNLTLSAPYLSFDAADTGDSMARVGWDFVKGMIIYTQEADDGSYRVKKIEKITPLNSPFIGMKVPLSRAPGSVSKIGEVQFDIKEGDHFTNNLVVNGMGQEMISNFFKRRFVATPDDQRIYKLGTISNYENQQFQPEKFDIRTMGAPNTESRGSQDEGDGAVVLFVQMKDSDSKPVEKETDWLLADGYSSALIVSNRFLFDRIIRRKTENSLGNYLEFKPYQEISGSNKSWQLVANSGYLESYYYKVINFCSEDSYPLGAHIVMSCSFTLNFGEKDKALVPLCIYSDEEKYNIKMKYGFNTEGMIYEFQYIPSDNELDPDKEVSAGVCKLKLNVETSYETKIENDLIVFQCDKGNIKVESECSGFNSELITRFDGTAKYSDTINEGVNERVVKIISEFKLNDINTFVLRNLLFPDSNYFRSETAFVPGDLLLQGQLAPGSESFAVTPTEITIVAGSEYQFTTPPEVSGVKWSLSDSEKGNTNADLGHIDAKTGKYTAPQAKAITEGVRHVVVCAEKGDTKVYALVSVLAHSVNISPAYQVILPGKSSALTAESLNPGELTWTLADNPQGSALTKVSNNEYTYTAGKKNKKLKLNLERISVTDGTGTTTEAMILVRNVLLTGYIRASYDNMPENSVQLTYFPDPENAETAIPADEVEWTLLESGGATLDPETGILSCKQATDNGFAVISTKYFDEDEGALYCAIAIPLPLNTYKETILAAYSPEQS
;
A
#
# COMPACT_ATOMS: atom_id res chain seq x y z
N MET A 1 -0.93 -10.28 -27.66
CA MET A 1 -1.83 -9.85 -26.57
C MET A 1 -0.94 -9.54 -25.38
N SER A 2 -0.94 -8.31 -24.85
CA SER A 2 -0.10 -7.99 -23.70
C SER A 2 -0.67 -8.65 -22.44
N GLU A 3 0.09 -9.58 -21.86
CA GLU A 3 -0.16 -10.27 -20.58
C GLU A 3 -0.03 -9.32 -19.37
N LYS A 4 -0.73 -8.18 -19.36
CA LYS A 4 -0.56 -7.19 -18.27
C LYS A 4 -1.38 -7.50 -17.00
N SER A 5 -2.49 -8.25 -17.11
CA SER A 5 -3.21 -8.74 -15.93
C SER A 5 -2.94 -10.24 -15.71
N LYS A 6 -2.36 -10.59 -14.56
CA LYS A 6 -2.08 -11.99 -14.21
C LYS A 6 -3.28 -12.71 -13.59
N SER A 7 -4.22 -12.02 -12.93
CA SER A 7 -5.38 -12.65 -12.31
C SER A 7 -6.60 -12.82 -13.20
N ILE A 8 -7.54 -13.59 -12.68
CA ILE A 8 -8.85 -13.91 -13.25
C ILE A 8 -9.69 -12.63 -13.42
N PHE A 9 -9.73 -11.74 -12.43
CA PHE A 9 -10.55 -10.52 -12.47
C PHE A 9 -9.94 -9.42 -13.33
N GLY A 10 -8.64 -9.17 -13.26
CA GLY A 10 -8.03 -8.13 -14.09
C GLY A 10 -8.12 -8.44 -15.59
N LYS A 11 -8.06 -9.72 -16.00
CA LYS A 11 -8.31 -10.14 -17.41
C LYS A 11 -9.75 -9.85 -17.85
N LEU A 12 -10.71 -9.99 -16.92
CA LEU A 12 -12.12 -9.75 -17.14
C LEU A 12 -12.43 -8.24 -17.20
N ILE A 13 -11.82 -7.46 -16.32
CA ILE A 13 -11.84 -5.99 -16.30
C ILE A 13 -11.25 -5.43 -17.61
N ASP A 14 -10.07 -5.88 -18.03
CA ASP A 14 -9.42 -5.48 -19.27
C ASP A 14 -10.31 -5.70 -20.50
N THR A 15 -11.08 -6.79 -20.48
CA THR A 15 -11.99 -7.14 -21.58
C THR A 15 -13.26 -6.29 -21.52
N ALA A 16 -13.81 -6.05 -20.34
CA ALA A 16 -14.96 -5.17 -20.16
C ALA A 16 -14.65 -3.71 -20.56
N ASP A 17 -13.46 -3.21 -20.19
CA ASP A 17 -12.97 -1.87 -20.52
C ASP A 17 -12.79 -1.66 -22.03
N LYS A 18 -12.03 -2.55 -22.69
CA LYS A 18 -11.83 -2.50 -24.16
C LYS A 18 -13.13 -2.42 -24.93
N ASN A 19 -14.18 -3.05 -24.41
CA ASN A 19 -15.47 -3.18 -25.06
C ASN A 19 -16.51 -2.16 -24.53
N HIS A 20 -16.13 -1.25 -23.62
CA HIS A 20 -16.98 -0.22 -23.04
C HIS A 20 -18.28 -0.77 -22.42
N THR A 21 -18.16 -1.85 -21.64
CA THR A 21 -19.31 -2.58 -21.07
C THR A 21 -19.20 -2.80 -19.57
N TYR A 22 -20.35 -2.79 -18.89
CA TYR A 22 -20.50 -3.30 -17.53
C TYR A 22 -20.95 -4.75 -17.56
N ILE A 23 -20.43 -5.58 -16.65
CA ILE A 23 -20.84 -6.99 -16.50
C ILE A 23 -21.40 -7.18 -15.09
N TYR A 24 -22.58 -7.78 -15.00
CA TYR A 24 -23.26 -8.13 -13.76
C TYR A 24 -23.54 -9.63 -13.74
N ILE A 25 -23.24 -10.30 -12.63
CA ILE A 25 -23.57 -11.71 -12.41
C ILE A 25 -24.36 -11.83 -11.12
N ASN A 26 -25.60 -12.29 -11.22
CA ASN A 26 -26.52 -12.43 -10.10
C ASN A 26 -26.66 -13.90 -9.73
N PHE A 27 -26.46 -14.18 -8.45
CA PHE A 27 -26.70 -15.46 -7.80
C PHE A 27 -27.86 -15.26 -6.83
N SER A 28 -28.96 -15.96 -7.04
CA SER A 28 -30.11 -15.93 -6.15
C SER A 28 -30.40 -17.35 -5.68
N SER A 29 -30.57 -17.54 -4.36
CA SER A 29 -30.96 -18.83 -3.80
C SER A 29 -32.22 -19.38 -4.50
N GLY A 30 -32.10 -20.56 -5.11
CA GLY A 30 -33.21 -21.24 -5.77
C GLY A 30 -33.54 -20.77 -7.20
N GLU A 31 -32.75 -19.86 -7.78
CA GLU A 31 -32.87 -19.44 -9.18
C GLU A 31 -31.61 -19.78 -9.98
N ASP A 32 -31.75 -19.88 -11.32
CA ASP A 32 -30.60 -19.99 -12.21
C ASP A 32 -29.75 -18.70 -12.15
N ILE A 33 -28.43 -18.85 -12.19
CA ILE A 33 -27.50 -17.72 -12.19
C ILE A 33 -27.70 -16.90 -13.47
N GLN A 34 -27.71 -15.57 -13.33
CA GLN A 34 -27.92 -14.66 -14.46
C GLN A 34 -26.68 -13.82 -14.72
N ILE A 35 -26.23 -13.77 -15.98
CA ILE A 35 -25.22 -12.81 -16.44
C ILE A 35 -25.86 -11.75 -17.34
N ASN A 36 -25.64 -10.48 -17.01
CA ASN A 36 -26.12 -9.32 -17.76
C ASN A 36 -24.94 -8.43 -18.17
N VAL A 37 -24.98 -7.91 -19.40
CA VAL A 37 -23.93 -7.07 -19.96
C VAL A 37 -24.55 -5.81 -20.55
N ILE A 38 -24.02 -4.64 -20.19
CA ILE A 38 -24.60 -3.34 -20.51
C ILE A 38 -23.54 -2.47 -21.21
N GLN A 39 -23.84 -1.94 -22.40
CA GLN A 39 -22.97 -1.00 -23.10
C GLN A 39 -23.09 0.43 -22.53
N LYS A 40 -21.97 1.13 -22.44
CA LYS A 40 -21.87 2.47 -21.82
C LYS A 40 -22.64 3.58 -22.55
N ASN A 41 -22.75 3.50 -23.88
CA ASN A 41 -23.25 4.60 -24.71
C ASN A 41 -24.71 4.41 -25.18
N GLU A 42 -25.33 3.27 -24.92
CA GLU A 42 -26.71 2.99 -25.33
C GLU A 42 -27.51 2.55 -24.11
N LYS A 43 -28.40 3.43 -23.62
CA LYS A 43 -29.48 3.00 -22.73
C LYS A 43 -30.29 1.97 -23.53
N SER A 44 -30.06 0.69 -23.23
CA SER A 44 -30.77 -0.49 -23.74
C SER A 44 -30.74 -0.72 -25.27
N ALA A 45 -29.61 -1.13 -25.82
CA ALA A 45 -29.59 -1.83 -27.11
C ALA A 45 -28.74 -3.11 -27.03
N GLU A 46 -29.16 -4.13 -27.80
CA GLU A 46 -28.58 -5.46 -27.86
C GLU A 46 -27.10 -5.39 -28.31
N ILE A 47 -26.24 -6.19 -27.67
CA ILE A 47 -24.87 -6.38 -28.13
C ILE A 47 -24.95 -7.22 -29.41
N ASN A 48 -24.85 -6.57 -30.57
CA ASN A 48 -24.75 -7.28 -31.84
C ASN A 48 -23.39 -8.02 -31.91
N ASP A 49 -23.40 -9.28 -32.39
CA ASP A 49 -22.23 -10.16 -32.45
C ASP A 49 -21.15 -9.69 -33.44
N ASP A 50 -21.50 -8.83 -34.40
CA ASP A 50 -20.59 -8.30 -35.42
C ASP A 50 -19.68 -7.19 -34.88
N ASN A 51 -20.12 -6.43 -33.86
CA ASN A 51 -19.38 -5.29 -33.32
C ASN A 51 -18.47 -5.65 -32.13
N ASN A 52 -18.57 -6.84 -31.55
CA ASN A 52 -17.90 -7.16 -30.29
C ASN A 52 -17.43 -8.62 -30.13
N LYS A 53 -16.81 -9.16 -31.19
CA LYS A 53 -16.34 -10.55 -31.29
C LYS A 53 -15.56 -11.07 -30.07
N ASN A 54 -14.70 -10.24 -29.46
CA ASN A 54 -13.92 -10.64 -28.28
C ASN A 54 -14.78 -10.83 -27.03
N LEU A 55 -15.78 -9.97 -26.83
CA LEU A 55 -16.72 -10.08 -25.72
C LEU A 55 -17.63 -11.30 -25.89
N THR A 56 -18.11 -11.57 -27.11
CA THR A 56 -18.93 -12.76 -27.42
C THR A 56 -18.15 -14.06 -27.18
N LEU A 57 -16.88 -14.12 -27.58
CA LEU A 57 -16.01 -15.26 -27.29
C LEU A 57 -15.83 -15.48 -25.78
N LEU A 58 -15.52 -14.41 -25.04
CA LEU A 58 -15.38 -14.48 -23.58
C LEU A 58 -16.65 -14.96 -22.88
N LEU A 59 -17.82 -14.43 -23.26
CA LEU A 59 -19.10 -14.84 -22.68
C LEU A 59 -19.43 -16.31 -22.98
N SER A 60 -19.09 -16.78 -24.19
CA SER A 60 -19.25 -18.18 -24.58
C SER A 60 -18.33 -19.09 -23.78
N ASP A 61 -17.08 -18.67 -23.55
CA ASP A 61 -16.12 -19.38 -22.71
C ASP A 61 -16.60 -19.45 -21.25
N ILE A 62 -17.13 -18.35 -20.71
CA ILE A 62 -17.74 -18.31 -19.36
C ILE A 62 -18.90 -19.32 -19.28
N GLN A 63 -19.84 -19.29 -20.22
CA GLN A 63 -20.97 -20.24 -20.23
C GLN A 63 -20.50 -21.70 -20.33
N SER A 64 -19.50 -21.98 -21.15
CA SER A 64 -18.91 -23.31 -21.28
C SER A 64 -18.28 -23.79 -19.97
N GLN A 65 -17.54 -22.93 -19.27
CA GLN A 65 -16.89 -23.25 -18.00
C GLN A 65 -17.91 -23.44 -16.86
N PHE A 66 -18.95 -22.61 -16.77
CA PHE A 66 -20.04 -22.81 -15.81
C PHE A 66 -20.72 -24.16 -16.02
N LYS A 67 -21.01 -24.52 -17.27
CA LYS A 67 -21.57 -25.83 -17.61
C LYS A 67 -20.66 -26.99 -17.23
N GLN A 68 -19.34 -26.86 -17.38
CA GLN A 68 -18.36 -27.87 -16.94
C GLN A 68 -18.34 -28.05 -15.42
N GLN A 69 -18.61 -26.99 -14.66
CA GLN A 69 -18.75 -27.04 -13.21
C GLN A 69 -20.15 -27.50 -12.74
N GLY A 70 -21.05 -27.84 -13.67
CA GLY A 70 -22.42 -28.28 -13.35
C GLY A 70 -23.38 -27.14 -12.98
N ILE A 71 -23.02 -25.89 -13.30
CA ILE A 71 -23.77 -24.69 -12.95
C ILE A 71 -24.55 -24.17 -14.17
N SER A 72 -25.84 -23.89 -13.99
CA SER A 72 -26.68 -23.26 -15.01
C SER A 72 -26.44 -21.74 -15.02
N LEU A 73 -26.08 -21.18 -16.19
CA LEU A 73 -25.86 -19.75 -16.39
C LEU A 73 -26.71 -19.22 -17.54
N ASN A 74 -27.70 -18.39 -17.21
CA ASN A 74 -28.59 -17.75 -18.16
C ASN A 74 -28.10 -16.35 -18.53
N ARG A 75 -27.97 -16.07 -19.82
CA ARG A 75 -27.62 -14.73 -20.32
C ARG A 75 -28.88 -13.89 -20.46
N VAL A 76 -28.94 -12.77 -19.75
CA VAL A 76 -30.07 -11.83 -19.79
C VAL A 76 -29.55 -10.51 -20.36
N GLN A 77 -29.98 -10.14 -21.57
CA GLN A 77 -29.52 -8.90 -22.23
C GLN A 77 -30.54 -7.76 -22.03
N GLY A 78 -30.06 -6.53 -21.82
CA GLY A 78 -30.87 -5.31 -22.01
C GLY A 78 -31.88 -4.97 -20.91
N GLN A 79 -31.79 -5.54 -19.71
CA GLN A 79 -32.69 -5.14 -18.61
C GLN A 79 -32.29 -3.77 -18.00
N PRO A 80 -33.24 -2.83 -17.83
CA PRO A 80 -32.97 -1.49 -17.30
C PRO A 80 -32.63 -1.48 -15.80
N GLU A 81 -31.94 -0.41 -15.34
CA GLU A 81 -31.46 -0.28 -13.96
C GLU A 81 -32.56 -0.34 -12.89
N GLU A 82 -33.81 -0.01 -13.23
CA GLU A 82 -34.91 0.09 -12.25
C GLU A 82 -35.42 -1.28 -11.74
N LYS A 83 -35.11 -2.39 -12.44
CA LYS A 83 -35.33 -3.75 -11.90
C LYS A 83 -34.25 -4.17 -10.89
N ARG A 84 -33.25 -3.31 -10.60
CA ARG A 84 -32.16 -3.57 -9.65
C ARG A 84 -32.49 -3.25 -8.19
N LYS A 85 -33.76 -3.02 -7.82
CA LYS A 85 -34.12 -2.95 -6.41
C LYS A 85 -33.81 -4.31 -5.78
N LEU A 86 -32.77 -4.35 -4.94
CA LEU A 86 -32.54 -5.39 -3.95
C LEU A 86 -33.87 -5.62 -3.26
N THR A 87 -34.55 -6.71 -3.59
CA THR A 87 -35.86 -7.00 -3.03
C THR A 87 -35.65 -7.31 -1.56
N ALA A 88 -35.89 -6.31 -0.71
CA ALA A 88 -36.01 -6.43 0.74
C ALA A 88 -37.21 -7.32 1.17
N GLU A 89 -37.68 -8.21 0.29
CA GLU A 89 -38.86 -9.06 0.47
C GLU A 89 -38.52 -10.56 0.52
N LEU A 90 -37.25 -10.92 0.72
CA LEU A 90 -36.91 -12.26 1.20
C LEU A 90 -37.35 -12.35 2.68
N LYS A 91 -38.58 -12.82 2.91
CA LYS A 91 -39.01 -13.30 4.23
C LYS A 91 -38.19 -14.54 4.57
N THR A 92 -37.07 -14.32 5.24
CA THR A 92 -36.22 -15.40 5.76
C THR A 92 -36.87 -15.97 7.03
N ASP A 93 -37.70 -16.99 6.85
CA ASP A 93 -38.08 -17.84 7.98
C ASP A 93 -36.82 -18.60 8.46
N LYS A 94 -36.22 -18.09 9.55
CA LYS A 94 -35.23 -18.78 10.42
C LYS A 94 -33.90 -19.23 9.77
N VAL A 95 -33.06 -18.28 9.34
CA VAL A 95 -31.60 -18.49 9.34
C VAL A 95 -30.98 -17.45 10.27
N SER A 96 -30.12 -17.86 11.19
CA SER A 96 -29.46 -16.94 12.12
C SER A 96 -28.40 -16.10 11.40
N LEU A 97 -28.23 -14.83 11.80
CA LEU A 97 -27.16 -13.97 11.27
C LEU A 97 -25.77 -14.64 11.35
N SER A 98 -25.52 -15.41 12.41
CA SER A 98 -24.31 -16.21 12.60
C SER A 98 -24.10 -17.30 11.54
N GLU A 99 -25.15 -17.95 11.05
CA GLU A 99 -25.03 -18.96 9.98
C GLU A 99 -24.70 -18.31 8.64
N THR A 100 -25.26 -17.11 8.40
CA THR A 100 -24.96 -16.30 7.21
C THR A 100 -23.50 -15.82 7.22
N GLU A 101 -23.01 -15.32 8.35
CA GLU A 101 -21.61 -14.91 8.51
C GLU A 101 -20.62 -16.07 8.31
N VAL A 102 -20.91 -17.25 8.88
CA VAL A 102 -20.09 -18.45 8.66
C VAL A 102 -20.09 -18.87 7.19
N ALA A 103 -21.23 -18.78 6.50
CA ALA A 103 -21.31 -19.10 5.08
C ALA A 103 -20.50 -18.10 4.24
N LEU A 104 -20.52 -16.81 4.58
CA LEU A 104 -19.73 -15.77 3.92
C LEU A 104 -18.22 -15.92 4.18
N GLN A 105 -17.80 -16.30 5.39
CA GLN A 105 -16.40 -16.61 5.69
C GLN A 105 -15.90 -17.84 4.91
N LYS A 106 -16.73 -18.88 4.80
CA LYS A 106 -16.43 -20.05 3.95
C LYS A 106 -16.33 -19.67 2.47
N MET A 107 -17.17 -18.77 1.99
CA MET A 107 -17.09 -18.21 0.63
C MET A 107 -15.75 -17.51 0.41
N GLN A 108 -15.33 -16.67 1.36
CA GLN A 108 -14.07 -15.93 1.31
C GLN A 108 -12.86 -16.87 1.29
N PHE A 109 -12.83 -17.87 2.18
CA PHE A 109 -11.76 -18.88 2.23
C PHE A 109 -11.67 -19.66 0.92
N ARG A 110 -12.82 -20.05 0.36
CA ARG A 110 -12.88 -20.80 -0.89
C ARG A 110 -12.53 -19.94 -2.11
N ALA A 111 -12.83 -18.64 -2.08
CA ALA A 111 -12.35 -17.71 -3.10
C ALA A 111 -10.82 -17.58 -3.06
N LEU A 112 -10.24 -17.50 -1.85
CA LEU A 112 -8.79 -17.48 -1.65
C LEU A 112 -8.12 -18.76 -2.19
N GLU A 113 -8.69 -19.94 -1.91
CA GLU A 113 -8.23 -21.23 -2.48
C GLU A 113 -8.23 -21.25 -4.02
N LEU A 114 -9.08 -20.44 -4.63
CA LEU A 114 -9.24 -20.33 -6.09
C LEU A 114 -8.40 -19.20 -6.71
N GLY A 115 -7.57 -18.52 -5.91
CA GLY A 115 -6.72 -17.41 -6.36
C GLY A 115 -7.47 -16.10 -6.52
N ALA A 116 -8.62 -15.94 -5.87
CA ALA A 116 -9.40 -14.72 -5.81
C ALA A 116 -9.42 -14.21 -4.36
N GLU A 117 -8.61 -13.22 -4.02
CA GLU A 117 -8.66 -12.61 -2.70
C GLU A 117 -9.87 -11.65 -2.65
N LEU A 118 -10.87 -12.06 -1.86
CA LEU A 118 -12.07 -11.28 -1.55
C LEU A 118 -11.94 -10.73 -0.14
N VAL A 119 -12.25 -9.45 0.04
CA VAL A 119 -12.20 -8.78 1.34
C VAL A 119 -13.62 -8.42 1.78
N LEU A 120 -14.04 -8.90 2.96
CA LEU A 120 -15.31 -8.50 3.62
C LEU A 120 -15.22 -7.04 4.07
N THR A 121 -16.18 -6.21 3.66
CA THR A 121 -16.08 -4.76 3.91
C THR A 121 -16.98 -4.23 5.02
N ASP A 122 -17.99 -4.98 5.48
CA ASP A 122 -18.95 -4.49 6.49
C ASP A 122 -19.49 -5.57 7.46
N ARG A 123 -19.79 -5.14 8.69
CA ARG A 123 -20.71 -5.78 9.65
C ARG A 123 -22.12 -5.17 9.48
N PRO A 124 -23.20 -5.79 9.99
CA PRO A 124 -24.54 -5.21 9.98
C PRO A 124 -24.57 -3.79 10.58
N ALA A 125 -25.38 -2.89 10.00
CA ALA A 125 -25.44 -1.46 10.30
C ALA A 125 -25.74 -1.11 11.78
N GLU A 126 -26.25 -2.04 12.59
CA GLU A 126 -26.42 -1.83 14.04
C GLU A 126 -25.09 -1.82 14.81
N MET A 127 -23.98 -2.26 14.21
CA MET A 127 -22.63 -2.24 14.79
C MET A 127 -21.74 -1.10 14.23
N ALA A 128 -22.33 -0.10 13.58
CA ALA A 128 -21.66 0.97 12.83
C ALA A 128 -20.71 1.89 13.63
N ASN A 129 -20.57 1.72 14.95
CA ASN A 129 -19.73 2.58 15.79
C ASN A 129 -18.31 2.05 16.04
N GLU A 130 -17.94 0.88 15.51
CA GLU A 130 -16.59 0.33 15.69
C GLU A 130 -15.86 0.22 14.34
N ARG A 131 -14.76 0.98 14.20
CA ARG A 131 -13.86 0.89 13.04
C ARG A 131 -13.20 -0.48 13.03
N TRP A 132 -13.55 -1.27 12.03
CA TRP A 132 -12.83 -2.51 11.68
C TRP A 132 -11.53 -2.14 10.96
N ARG A 133 -10.50 -2.98 11.11
CA ARG A 133 -9.28 -2.92 10.32
C ARG A 133 -9.17 -4.19 9.50
N LEU A 134 -8.77 -4.03 8.25
CA LEU A 134 -8.28 -5.11 7.41
C LEU A 134 -7.15 -5.85 8.15
N PRO A 135 -7.15 -7.20 8.20
CA PRO A 135 -5.98 -7.94 8.62
C PRO A 135 -4.76 -7.52 7.78
N ALA A 136 -3.59 -7.41 8.42
CA ALA A 136 -2.35 -7.28 7.66
C ALA A 136 -2.25 -8.46 6.69
N VAL A 137 -2.00 -8.16 5.41
CA VAL A 137 -1.79 -9.14 4.34
C VAL A 137 -0.87 -10.24 4.87
N SER A 138 -1.44 -11.43 5.10
CA SER A 138 -0.61 -12.59 5.38
C SER A 138 0.19 -12.85 4.11
N GLY A 139 1.50 -13.00 4.24
CA GLY A 139 2.37 -13.35 3.12
C GLY A 139 1.95 -14.72 2.59
N GLN A 140 1.07 -14.73 1.60
CA GLN A 140 0.82 -15.87 0.74
C GLN A 140 0.92 -15.39 -0.71
N GLU A 141 2.10 -15.59 -1.29
CA GLU A 141 2.30 -15.48 -2.73
C GLU A 141 1.47 -16.54 -3.48
N ASN A 142 0.70 -16.04 -4.45
CA ASN A 142 0.27 -16.67 -5.71
C ASN A 142 0.00 -18.17 -5.75
N ARG A 143 -1.27 -18.52 -6.04
CA ARG A 143 -1.61 -19.65 -6.90
C ARG A 143 -2.76 -19.32 -7.87
N SER A 144 -2.45 -18.72 -9.02
CA SER A 144 -3.35 -18.82 -10.20
C SER A 144 -2.69 -18.56 -11.57
N GLU A 145 -1.37 -18.77 -11.76
CA GLU A 145 -0.69 -18.38 -13.01
C GLU A 145 -1.13 -19.19 -14.27
N SER A 146 -1.87 -20.29 -14.12
CA SER A 146 -2.26 -21.15 -15.26
C SER A 146 -3.76 -21.15 -15.61
N MET A 147 -4.61 -20.41 -14.90
CA MET A 147 -6.07 -20.52 -15.04
C MET A 147 -6.66 -19.40 -15.92
N THR A 148 -7.67 -19.74 -16.74
CA THR A 148 -8.38 -18.74 -17.56
C THR A 148 -9.37 -17.93 -16.71
N ALA A 149 -9.72 -16.71 -17.14
CA ALA A 149 -10.71 -15.88 -16.44
C ALA A 149 -12.08 -16.57 -16.34
N ALA A 150 -12.50 -17.25 -17.40
CA ALA A 150 -13.76 -18.01 -17.44
C ALA A 150 -13.76 -19.20 -16.47
N GLU A 151 -12.65 -19.94 -16.40
CA GLU A 151 -12.51 -21.09 -15.49
C GLU A 151 -12.49 -20.64 -14.02
N GLY A 152 -11.76 -19.57 -13.71
CA GLY A 152 -11.73 -19.01 -12.36
C GLY A 152 -13.08 -18.48 -11.90
N LEU A 153 -13.79 -17.77 -12.77
CA LEU A 153 -15.13 -17.28 -12.50
C LEU A 153 -16.14 -18.41 -12.28
N ALA A 154 -16.04 -19.50 -13.06
CA ALA A 154 -16.89 -20.68 -12.87
C ALA A 154 -16.62 -21.38 -11.53
N LYS A 155 -15.35 -21.48 -11.10
CA LYS A 155 -15.02 -22.04 -9.78
C LYS A 155 -15.47 -21.14 -8.64
N LEU A 156 -15.36 -19.82 -8.80
CA LEU A 156 -15.93 -18.87 -7.84
C LEU A 156 -17.46 -19.03 -7.76
N ALA A 157 -18.12 -19.21 -8.90
CA ALA A 157 -19.55 -19.49 -8.93
C ALA A 157 -19.93 -20.76 -8.16
N VAL A 158 -19.11 -21.82 -8.18
CA VAL A 158 -19.30 -23.01 -7.33
C VAL A 158 -19.23 -22.65 -5.84
N ALA A 159 -18.28 -21.80 -5.46
CA ALA A 159 -18.14 -21.36 -4.07
C ALA A 159 -19.34 -20.51 -3.61
N VAL A 160 -19.79 -19.60 -4.46
CA VAL A 160 -20.98 -18.76 -4.22
C VAL A 160 -22.24 -19.61 -4.17
N GLN A 161 -22.41 -20.56 -5.10
CA GLN A 161 -23.58 -21.44 -5.15
C GLN A 161 -23.67 -22.37 -3.94
N ALA A 162 -22.54 -22.92 -3.48
CA ALA A 162 -22.49 -23.74 -2.27
C ALA A 162 -22.99 -22.99 -1.01
N VAL A 163 -22.93 -21.65 -1.03
CA VAL A 163 -23.41 -20.77 0.03
C VAL A 163 -24.87 -20.38 -0.19
N THR A 164 -25.27 -20.00 -1.41
CA THR A 164 -26.67 -19.68 -1.73
C THR A 164 -27.60 -20.89 -1.66
N ASP A 165 -27.09 -22.12 -1.83
CA ASP A 165 -27.87 -23.36 -1.68
C ASP A 165 -28.21 -23.66 -0.21
N GLN A 166 -27.40 -23.14 0.73
CA GLN A 166 -27.53 -23.40 2.16
C GLN A 166 -28.13 -22.21 2.91
N CYS A 167 -28.03 -20.99 2.36
CA CYS A 167 -28.49 -19.75 2.96
C CYS A 167 -29.27 -18.93 1.91
N PRO A 168 -30.45 -18.39 2.26
CA PRO A 168 -31.26 -17.59 1.34
C PRO A 168 -30.61 -16.23 1.09
N LEU A 169 -29.67 -16.19 0.14
CA LEU A 169 -28.85 -15.02 -0.20
C LEU A 169 -29.09 -14.60 -1.64
N GLN A 170 -29.03 -13.28 -1.85
CA GLN A 170 -28.89 -12.69 -3.17
C GLN A 170 -27.51 -12.07 -3.27
N ILE A 171 -26.67 -12.55 -4.19
CA ILE A 171 -25.29 -12.12 -4.39
C ILE A 171 -25.16 -11.54 -5.80
N THR A 172 -24.76 -10.29 -5.93
CA THR A 172 -24.49 -9.66 -7.24
C THR A 172 -23.02 -9.32 -7.35
N LEU A 173 -22.32 -9.96 -8.30
CA LEU A 173 -20.98 -9.61 -8.72
C LEU A 173 -21.04 -8.53 -9.82
N MET A 174 -20.43 -7.38 -9.57
CA MET A 174 -20.45 -6.23 -10.46
C MET A 174 -19.05 -5.91 -10.96
N ILE A 175 -18.89 -5.70 -12.27
CA ILE A 175 -17.63 -5.31 -12.90
C ILE A 175 -17.86 -3.99 -13.63
N GLN A 176 -17.30 -2.92 -13.07
CA GLN A 176 -17.40 -1.56 -13.59
C GLN A 176 -16.03 -1.01 -14.00
N PRO A 177 -15.78 -0.75 -15.30
CA PRO A 177 -14.48 -0.26 -15.77
C PRO A 177 -14.18 1.21 -15.39
N ASP A 178 -15.20 2.04 -15.20
CA ASP A 178 -15.07 3.49 -14.95
C ASP A 178 -15.00 3.87 -13.47
N LEU A 179 -15.62 3.07 -12.60
CA LEU A 179 -15.43 3.08 -11.16
C LEU A 179 -14.30 2.10 -10.83
N ARG A 180 -13.07 2.66 -10.90
CA ARG A 180 -11.74 2.10 -10.55
C ARG A 180 -11.82 0.70 -9.94
N PRO A 181 -11.31 -0.32 -10.66
CA PRO A 181 -12.00 -1.58 -10.87
C PRO A 181 -12.33 -2.28 -9.56
N GLN A 182 -13.62 -2.32 -9.23
CA GLN A 182 -14.11 -3.12 -8.12
C GLN A 182 -14.91 -4.27 -8.68
N VAL A 183 -14.54 -5.49 -8.29
CA VAL A 183 -15.48 -6.60 -8.29
C VAL A 183 -16.26 -6.46 -7.00
N ILE A 184 -17.46 -5.88 -7.08
CA ILE A 184 -18.34 -5.69 -5.92
C ILE A 184 -19.23 -6.91 -5.82
N LEU A 185 -19.17 -7.65 -4.70
CA LEU A 185 -20.19 -8.64 -4.34
C LEU A 185 -21.17 -8.01 -3.36
N ASN A 186 -22.36 -7.63 -3.82
CA ASN A 186 -23.45 -7.22 -2.94
C ASN A 186 -24.20 -8.46 -2.46
N VAL A 187 -24.16 -8.75 -1.16
CA VAL A 187 -24.91 -9.87 -0.55
C VAL A 187 -26.07 -9.31 0.24
N SER A 188 -27.30 -9.71 -0.05
CA SER A 188 -28.48 -9.39 0.76
C SER A 188 -29.00 -10.62 1.51
N ALA A 189 -29.17 -10.49 2.82
CA ALA A 189 -29.89 -11.44 3.68
C ALA A 189 -30.91 -10.68 4.54
N GLY A 190 -32.18 -10.63 4.12
CA GLY A 190 -33.19 -9.82 4.80
C GLY A 190 -32.88 -8.32 4.71
N GLU A 191 -32.67 -7.64 5.85
CA GLU A 191 -32.34 -6.20 5.93
C GLU A 191 -30.83 -5.88 5.90
N VAL A 192 -29.96 -6.90 5.85
CA VAL A 192 -28.50 -6.73 5.91
C VAL A 192 -27.86 -6.86 4.53
N ASN A 193 -26.99 -5.91 4.19
CA ASN A 193 -26.18 -5.92 2.97
C ASN A 193 -24.68 -6.00 3.30
N TRP A 194 -23.95 -6.89 2.64
CA TRP A 194 -22.48 -6.94 2.65
C TRP A 194 -21.91 -6.58 1.29
N ILE A 195 -20.75 -5.94 1.29
CA ILE A 195 -19.95 -5.66 0.10
C ILE A 195 -18.65 -6.48 0.19
N PHE A 196 -18.17 -7.01 -0.93
CA PHE A 196 -16.80 -7.51 -1.06
C PHE A 196 -16.12 -6.81 -2.22
N ALA A 197 -14.84 -6.46 -2.07
CA ALA A 197 -13.99 -6.00 -3.16
C ALA A 197 -12.90 -7.05 -3.48
N ALA A 198 -12.59 -7.25 -4.76
CA ALA A 198 -11.39 -7.98 -5.18
C ALA A 198 -10.14 -7.09 -5.03
N THR A 199 -9.03 -7.65 -4.57
CA THR A 199 -7.75 -6.97 -4.28
C THR A 199 -6.85 -6.71 -5.50
N GLU A 200 -7.39 -6.60 -6.72
CA GLU A 200 -6.53 -6.39 -7.90
C GLU A 200 -6.88 -5.21 -8.79
N GLY A 201 -5.84 -4.39 -9.00
CA GLY A 201 -5.65 -3.44 -10.08
C GLY A 201 -6.03 -2.00 -9.75
N ARG A 202 -5.09 -1.16 -9.33
CA ARG A 202 -5.17 0.30 -9.40
C ARG A 202 -5.18 0.81 -10.85
N TYR A 203 -5.09 2.13 -11.01
CA TYR A 203 -5.27 2.86 -12.26
C TYR A 203 -4.35 2.34 -13.41
N PRO A 204 -4.87 1.78 -14.52
CA PRO A 204 -4.03 1.33 -15.63
C PRO A 204 -3.13 2.45 -16.17
N VAL A 205 -1.88 2.12 -16.55
CA VAL A 205 -0.93 3.09 -17.12
C VAL A 205 -1.55 3.87 -18.28
N LYS A 206 -2.30 3.19 -19.15
CA LYS A 206 -2.93 3.80 -20.33
C LYS A 206 -3.87 4.95 -19.95
N ASP A 207 -4.62 4.81 -18.86
CA ASP A 207 -5.59 5.81 -18.43
C ASP A 207 -4.90 7.02 -17.82
N LEU A 208 -3.81 6.79 -17.07
CA LEU A 208 -2.96 7.86 -16.58
C LEU A 208 -2.33 8.63 -17.75
N LEU A 209 -1.82 7.93 -18.77
CA LEU A 209 -1.26 8.56 -19.97
C LEU A 209 -2.32 9.36 -20.74
N ALA A 210 -3.53 8.82 -20.92
CA ALA A 210 -4.63 9.52 -21.57
C ALA A 210 -5.05 10.77 -20.78
N LYS A 211 -5.03 10.69 -19.44
CA LYS A 211 -5.23 11.85 -18.57
C LYS A 211 -4.12 12.87 -18.68
N MET A 212 -2.89 12.50 -18.99
CA MET A 212 -1.77 13.45 -19.12
C MET A 212 -1.57 13.95 -20.56
N ALA A 213 -2.27 13.36 -21.53
CA ALA A 213 -2.09 13.64 -22.95
C ALA A 213 -2.30 15.13 -23.26
N GLY A 214 -1.30 15.76 -23.87
CA GLY A 214 -1.41 17.13 -24.40
C GLY A 214 -1.43 18.23 -23.35
N LYS A 215 -1.37 17.88 -22.07
CA LYS A 215 -1.42 18.84 -20.97
C LYS A 215 -0.34 18.63 -19.93
N THR A 216 -0.03 19.70 -19.21
CA THR A 216 0.77 19.64 -18.00
C THR A 216 -0.12 19.40 -16.79
N ILE A 217 0.34 18.54 -15.88
CA ILE A 217 -0.31 18.17 -14.60
C ILE A 217 0.57 18.54 -13.40
N THR A 218 1.75 19.11 -13.64
CA THR A 218 2.67 19.58 -12.59
C THR A 218 2.26 20.91 -11.94
N ASN A 219 1.20 21.55 -12.43
CA ASN A 219 0.60 22.77 -11.83
C ASN A 219 1.62 23.91 -11.55
N GLY A 220 2.58 24.06 -12.45
CA GLY A 220 3.62 25.09 -12.38
C GLY A 220 4.86 24.71 -11.57
N TRP A 221 4.92 23.50 -11.01
CA TRP A 221 6.12 22.94 -10.40
C TRP A 221 7.07 22.34 -11.45
N ASP A 222 8.36 22.22 -11.13
CA ASP A 222 9.35 21.64 -12.05
C ASP A 222 9.30 20.10 -12.05
N ALA A 223 9.01 19.51 -10.89
CA ALA A 223 8.79 18.09 -10.75
C ALA A 223 7.79 17.76 -9.65
N VAL A 224 7.13 16.60 -9.77
CA VAL A 224 6.29 15.99 -8.75
C VAL A 224 6.80 14.57 -8.48
N VAL A 225 7.09 14.27 -7.21
CA VAL A 225 7.52 12.93 -6.76
C VAL A 225 6.41 12.32 -5.92
N VAL A 226 6.08 11.06 -6.19
CA VAL A 226 5.02 10.33 -5.50
C VAL A 226 5.55 8.99 -5.04
N TYR A 227 5.29 8.60 -3.79
CA TYR A 227 5.49 7.24 -3.32
C TYR A 227 4.35 6.81 -2.41
N GLN A 228 3.92 5.55 -2.59
CA GLN A 228 2.72 5.01 -1.97
C GLN A 228 2.91 4.73 -0.47
N ARG A 229 1.79 4.63 0.24
CA ARG A 229 1.68 4.23 1.66
C ARG A 229 2.55 3.03 2.02
N GLY A 230 2.56 1.99 1.18
CA GLY A 230 3.33 0.77 1.44
C GLY A 230 4.82 1.05 1.66
N GLN A 231 5.37 1.98 0.89
CA GLN A 231 6.79 2.35 0.87
C GLN A 231 7.09 3.25 2.06
N ALA A 232 6.20 4.20 2.36
CA ALA A 232 6.29 4.99 3.58
C ALA A 232 6.31 4.08 4.82
N ASN A 233 5.41 3.11 4.89
CA ASN A 233 5.30 2.18 6.02
C ASN A 233 6.47 1.20 6.09
N MET A 234 7.01 0.76 4.95
CA MET A 234 8.24 -0.04 4.91
C MET A 234 9.41 0.73 5.54
N LEU A 235 9.57 2.02 5.23
CA LEU A 235 10.61 2.87 5.82
C LEU A 235 10.40 3.08 7.33
N LEU A 236 9.15 3.19 7.78
CA LEU A 236 8.83 3.28 9.21
C LEU A 236 9.16 1.99 9.95
N LYS A 237 8.85 0.83 9.37
CA LYS A 237 9.23 -0.48 9.90
C LYS A 237 10.73 -0.63 10.01
N GLN A 238 11.48 -0.30 8.95
CA GLN A 238 12.95 -0.36 8.98
C GLN A 238 13.55 0.52 10.10
N GLN A 239 13.03 1.74 10.28
CA GLN A 239 13.43 2.61 11.38
C GLN A 239 13.08 2.03 12.75
N HIS A 240 11.88 1.48 12.91
CA HIS A 240 11.44 0.84 14.15
C HIS A 240 12.37 -0.34 14.52
N ILE A 241 12.69 -1.20 13.56
CA ILE A 241 13.58 -2.35 13.79
C ILE A 241 15.00 -1.88 14.15
N LYS A 242 15.52 -0.88 13.43
CA LYS A 242 16.84 -0.29 13.72
C LYS A 242 16.90 0.32 15.13
N ARG A 243 15.80 0.88 15.62
CA ARG A 243 15.71 1.46 16.97
C ARG A 243 15.84 0.42 18.08
N PHE A 244 15.41 -0.82 17.88
CA PHE A 244 15.68 -1.91 18.85
C PHE A 244 17.18 -2.13 19.02
N VAL A 245 17.93 -2.14 17.92
CA VAL A 245 19.39 -2.31 17.94
C VAL A 245 20.09 -1.11 18.57
N THR A 246 19.67 0.12 18.23
CA THR A 246 20.30 1.33 18.79
C THR A 246 19.86 1.63 20.22
N GLY A 247 18.71 1.12 20.68
CA GLY A 247 18.14 1.38 22.01
C GLY A 247 17.25 2.63 22.06
N ASN A 248 16.79 3.13 20.90
CA ASN A 248 15.97 4.34 20.77
C ASN A 248 14.51 3.98 20.45
N VAL A 249 14.00 2.91 21.05
CA VAL A 249 12.59 2.51 20.92
C VAL A 249 11.69 3.36 21.79
N LEU A 250 10.42 3.49 21.41
CA LEU A 250 9.41 4.01 22.32
C LEU A 250 9.33 3.08 23.53
N ALA A 251 9.60 3.61 24.72
CA ALA A 251 9.56 2.81 25.93
C ALA A 251 8.15 2.23 26.17
N PRO A 252 8.04 0.95 26.60
CA PRO A 252 6.77 0.35 26.96
C PRO A 252 6.02 1.15 28.03
N LEU A 253 4.70 1.09 27.98
CA LEU A 253 3.82 1.78 28.93
C LEU A 253 3.69 0.93 30.20
N ASN A 254 3.99 1.57 31.33
CA ASN A 254 3.87 1.02 32.69
C ASN A 254 3.21 2.05 33.63
N GLU A 255 2.33 2.87 33.06
CA GLU A 255 1.71 4.02 33.75
C GLU A 255 0.20 3.77 33.90
N ASP A 256 -0.38 4.32 34.96
CA ASP A 256 -1.82 4.31 35.19
C ASP A 256 -2.51 5.39 34.34
N ILE A 257 -3.60 5.00 33.67
CA ILE A 257 -4.47 5.90 32.94
C ILE A 257 -5.79 6.03 33.72
N ASP A 258 -5.97 7.18 34.36
CA ASP A 258 -7.19 7.50 35.10
C ASP A 258 -8.40 7.63 34.16
N SER A 259 -9.59 7.23 34.63
CA SER A 259 -10.92 7.48 34.01
C SER A 259 -11.73 8.49 34.84
N SER A 260 -12.68 9.21 34.24
CA SER A 260 -13.54 10.18 34.94
C SER A 260 -14.56 9.56 35.91
N ASP A 261 -14.79 8.24 35.82
CA ASP A 261 -15.95 7.57 36.44
C ASP A 261 -15.57 6.35 37.32
N ALA A 262 -14.57 6.49 38.20
CA ALA A 262 -14.21 5.47 39.19
C ALA A 262 -13.66 4.15 38.59
N THR A 263 -12.93 4.23 37.47
CA THR A 263 -12.23 3.12 36.81
C THR A 263 -10.78 3.53 36.55
N ARG A 264 -9.79 2.66 36.75
CA ARG A 264 -8.40 2.91 36.34
C ARG A 264 -7.94 1.84 35.38
N LEU A 265 -7.06 2.23 34.46
CA LEU A 265 -6.43 1.34 33.52
C LEU A 265 -4.93 1.30 33.80
N GLN A 266 -4.51 0.21 34.42
CA GLN A 266 -3.11 -0.02 34.74
C GLN A 266 -2.48 -0.80 33.59
N THR A 267 -1.33 -0.34 33.14
CA THR A 267 -0.60 -0.96 32.02
C THR A 267 0.67 -1.61 32.53
N HIS A 268 1.00 -2.78 31.99
CA HIS A 268 2.26 -3.44 32.23
C HIS A 268 2.92 -3.82 30.92
N ASN A 269 4.14 -3.34 30.72
CA ASN A 269 4.99 -3.58 29.56
C ASN A 269 4.23 -3.45 28.22
N LEU A 270 3.29 -2.52 28.17
CA LEU A 270 2.38 -2.39 27.04
C LEU A 270 3.14 -1.73 25.88
N THR A 271 3.43 -2.51 24.86
CA THR A 271 4.38 -2.19 23.80
C THR A 271 3.67 -1.90 22.48
N LEU A 272 4.05 -0.80 21.84
CA LEU A 272 3.54 -0.38 20.54
C LEU A 272 4.32 -1.06 19.39
N SER A 273 3.61 -1.39 18.31
CA SER A 273 4.20 -1.87 17.06
C SER A 273 5.02 -0.80 16.33
N ALA A 274 5.52 -1.12 15.13
CA ALA A 274 5.98 -0.11 14.21
C ALA A 274 4.81 0.83 13.82
N PRO A 275 5.01 2.16 13.79
CA PRO A 275 3.99 3.05 13.27
C PRO A 275 3.71 2.74 11.80
N TYR A 276 2.46 2.92 11.41
CA TYR A 276 2.05 2.90 10.01
C TYR A 276 1.16 4.10 9.72
N LEU A 277 1.30 4.63 8.51
CA LEU A 277 0.48 5.69 7.96
C LEU A 277 -0.74 5.11 7.24
N SER A 278 -1.85 5.84 7.32
CA SER A 278 -3.04 5.73 6.47
C SER A 278 -3.53 7.11 6.02
N PHE A 279 -4.33 7.14 4.96
CA PHE A 279 -4.79 8.36 4.30
C PHE A 279 -6.33 8.44 4.22
N ASP A 280 -7.04 7.79 5.16
CA ASP A 280 -8.51 7.63 5.24
C ASP A 280 -9.35 8.94 5.24
N ALA A 281 -8.71 10.10 5.27
CA ALA A 281 -9.33 11.42 5.35
C ALA A 281 -8.39 12.52 4.79
N ALA A 282 -7.47 12.15 3.90
CA ALA A 282 -6.57 13.10 3.26
C ALA A 282 -7.25 13.68 2.02
N ASP A 283 -7.78 14.90 2.13
CA ASP A 283 -8.11 15.69 0.95
C ASP A 283 -6.81 15.90 0.17
N THR A 284 -6.85 15.76 -1.16
CA THR A 284 -5.70 16.11 -2.00
C THR A 284 -5.29 17.54 -1.70
N GLY A 285 -4.14 17.75 -1.05
CA GLY A 285 -3.65 19.10 -0.75
C GLY A 285 -3.47 19.45 0.72
N ASP A 286 -3.94 18.61 1.65
CA ASP A 286 -3.50 18.70 3.03
C ASP A 286 -2.09 18.09 3.18
N SER A 287 -1.36 18.48 4.22
CA SER A 287 -0.06 17.88 4.57
C SER A 287 -0.26 16.92 5.73
N MET A 288 -1.40 16.22 5.81
CA MET A 288 -1.81 15.46 6.98
C MET A 288 -1.88 13.97 6.65
N ALA A 289 -1.36 13.15 7.55
CA ALA A 289 -1.54 11.70 7.50
C ALA A 289 -2.14 11.22 8.82
N ARG A 290 -2.80 10.06 8.80
CA ARG A 290 -3.09 9.34 10.04
C ARG A 290 -1.92 8.43 10.33
N VAL A 291 -1.44 8.44 11.56
CA VAL A 291 -0.46 7.47 12.03
C VAL A 291 -1.12 6.60 13.09
N GLY A 292 -0.89 5.30 13.01
CA GLY A 292 -1.43 4.31 13.94
C GLY A 292 -0.36 3.35 14.46
N TRP A 293 -0.68 2.76 15.60
CA TRP A 293 0.05 1.70 16.26
C TRP A 293 -0.92 0.64 16.75
N ASP A 294 -0.45 -0.59 16.73
CA ASP A 294 -1.06 -1.73 17.40
C ASP A 294 -0.33 -1.97 18.72
N PHE A 295 -1.05 -2.36 19.77
CA PHE A 295 -0.39 -2.91 20.96
C PHE A 295 -0.09 -4.38 20.71
N VAL A 296 1.19 -4.76 20.76
CA VAL A 296 1.66 -6.09 20.33
C VAL A 296 2.11 -6.98 21.47
N LYS A 297 2.30 -6.41 22.66
CA LYS A 297 2.73 -7.11 23.87
C LYS A 297 2.29 -6.33 25.10
N GLY A 298 2.01 -7.04 26.19
CA GLY A 298 1.82 -6.47 27.52
C GLY A 298 0.50 -6.89 28.15
N MET A 299 0.09 -6.16 29.17
CA MET A 299 -1.14 -6.44 29.90
C MET A 299 -1.85 -5.14 30.29
N ILE A 300 -3.18 -5.20 30.25
CA ILE A 300 -4.06 -4.11 30.67
C ILE A 300 -4.96 -4.63 31.79
N ILE A 301 -4.89 -3.98 32.96
CA ILE A 301 -5.73 -4.29 34.10
C ILE A 301 -6.73 -3.16 34.30
N TYR A 302 -8.01 -3.50 34.25
CA TYR A 302 -9.10 -2.59 34.51
C TYR A 302 -9.50 -2.76 35.98
N THR A 303 -9.29 -1.73 36.78
CA THR A 303 -9.78 -1.67 38.15
C THR A 303 -10.98 -0.75 38.23
N GLN A 304 -11.94 -1.06 39.11
CA GLN A 304 -13.11 -0.23 39.36
C GLN A 304 -13.26 -0.01 40.86
N GLU A 305 -13.61 1.20 41.25
CA GLU A 305 -14.03 1.52 42.61
C GLU A 305 -15.28 0.69 42.96
N ALA A 306 -15.22 0.02 44.09
CA ALA A 306 -16.31 -0.78 44.62
C ALA A 306 -17.19 0.06 45.55
N ASP A 307 -18.27 -0.56 46.03
CA ASP A 307 -19.28 0.10 46.89
C ASP A 307 -18.70 0.61 48.24
N ASP A 308 -17.51 0.14 48.62
CA ASP A 308 -16.75 0.52 49.82
C ASP A 308 -15.63 1.53 49.55
N GLY A 309 -15.54 2.09 48.33
CA GLY A 309 -14.51 3.06 47.94
C GLY A 309 -13.15 2.45 47.53
N SER A 310 -12.98 1.13 47.65
CA SER A 310 -11.74 0.45 47.25
C SER A 310 -11.69 0.14 45.74
N TYR A 311 -10.52 0.23 45.10
CA TYR A 311 -10.35 -0.19 43.71
C TYR A 311 -10.12 -1.70 43.62
N ARG A 312 -10.88 -2.39 42.77
CA ARG A 312 -10.80 -3.85 42.57
C ARG A 312 -10.63 -4.20 41.11
N VAL A 313 -9.82 -5.24 40.82
CA VAL A 313 -9.66 -5.76 39.46
C VAL A 313 -10.98 -6.30 38.94
N LYS A 314 -11.44 -5.74 37.82
CA LYS A 314 -12.68 -6.10 37.13
C LYS A 314 -12.43 -6.89 35.86
N LYS A 315 -11.33 -6.60 35.16
CA LYS A 315 -10.99 -7.22 33.87
C LYS A 315 -9.48 -7.22 33.69
N ILE A 316 -8.92 -8.30 33.15
CA ILE A 316 -7.51 -8.39 32.73
C ILE A 316 -7.49 -8.78 31.26
N GLU A 317 -6.78 -7.98 30.46
CA GLU A 317 -6.49 -8.27 29.06
C GLU A 317 -5.01 -8.53 28.88
N LYS A 318 -4.66 -9.65 28.26
CA LYS A 318 -3.30 -9.96 27.83
C LYS A 318 -3.18 -9.60 26.37
N ILE A 319 -2.21 -8.76 26.06
CA ILE A 319 -2.03 -8.21 24.72
C ILE A 319 -0.97 -9.02 23.98
N THR A 320 -1.37 -9.49 22.81
CA THR A 320 -0.52 -10.21 21.86
C THR A 320 -0.86 -9.71 20.44
N PRO A 321 -0.03 -10.01 19.42
CA PRO A 321 -0.36 -9.71 18.03
C PRO A 321 -1.74 -10.24 17.57
N LEU A 322 -2.30 -11.25 18.25
CA LEU A 322 -3.58 -11.89 17.92
C LEU A 322 -4.81 -11.09 18.37
N ASN A 323 -4.69 -10.20 19.35
CA ASN A 323 -5.82 -9.43 19.88
C ASN A 323 -5.50 -7.94 20.03
N SER A 324 -4.59 -7.44 19.19
CA SER A 324 -3.98 -6.11 19.26
C SER A 324 -5.01 -4.98 19.22
N PRO A 325 -5.33 -4.32 20.35
CA PRO A 325 -6.00 -3.03 20.31
C PRO A 325 -5.06 -2.01 19.67
N PHE A 326 -5.58 -0.84 19.34
CA PHE A 326 -4.83 0.17 18.62
C PHE A 326 -4.99 1.56 19.20
N ILE A 327 -4.03 2.41 18.85
CA ILE A 327 -4.15 3.86 18.91
C ILE A 327 -3.76 4.47 17.58
N GLY A 328 -4.40 5.56 17.20
CA GLY A 328 -4.01 6.35 16.04
C GLY A 328 -4.36 7.81 16.22
N MET A 329 -3.77 8.67 15.41
CA MET A 329 -3.91 10.12 15.47
C MET A 329 -3.65 10.74 14.09
N LYS A 330 -4.09 11.97 13.87
CA LYS A 330 -3.67 12.77 12.72
C LYS A 330 -2.35 13.47 13.04
N VAL A 331 -1.42 13.49 12.10
CA VAL A 331 -0.13 14.17 12.22
C VAL A 331 0.17 14.99 10.97
N PRO A 332 0.75 16.20 11.12
CA PRO A 332 1.29 16.93 9.99
C PRO A 332 2.60 16.30 9.51
N LEU A 333 2.71 16.10 8.20
CA LEU A 333 3.98 15.86 7.53
C LEU A 333 4.67 17.22 7.35
N SER A 334 5.86 17.36 7.94
CA SER A 334 6.57 18.62 8.03
C SER A 334 8.02 18.52 7.57
N ARG A 335 8.64 19.68 7.37
CA ARG A 335 10.07 19.81 7.11
C ARG A 335 10.80 19.90 8.44
N ALA A 336 11.93 19.21 8.58
CA ALA A 336 12.78 19.35 9.76
C ALA A 336 13.18 20.83 10.00
N PRO A 337 13.02 21.39 11.21
CA PRO A 337 13.48 22.75 11.52
C PRO A 337 15.02 22.81 11.53
N GLY A 338 15.61 23.52 10.58
CA GLY A 338 17.07 23.68 10.43
C GLY A 338 17.44 24.65 9.31
N SER A 339 18.62 25.29 9.39
CA SER A 339 19.04 26.36 8.48
C SER A 339 19.10 25.91 7.01
N VAL A 340 18.79 26.84 6.11
CA VAL A 340 18.62 26.77 4.63
C VAL A 340 19.86 26.29 3.83
N SER A 341 20.76 25.49 4.42
CA SER A 341 22.04 25.08 3.81
C SER A 341 22.19 23.58 3.52
N LYS A 342 21.21 22.73 3.88
CA LYS A 342 21.15 21.31 3.51
C LYS A 342 19.69 20.98 3.23
N ILE A 343 19.35 20.54 2.01
CA ILE A 343 17.94 20.42 1.60
C ILE A 343 17.23 19.41 2.52
N GLY A 344 15.97 19.72 2.86
CA GLY A 344 15.29 19.21 4.06
C GLY A 344 14.94 17.72 4.06
N GLU A 345 14.69 17.22 5.27
CA GLU A 345 14.13 15.89 5.54
C GLU A 345 12.60 15.96 5.54
N VAL A 346 11.95 14.97 4.90
CA VAL A 346 10.50 14.72 5.03
C VAL A 346 10.32 13.87 6.27
N GLN A 347 9.54 14.37 7.23
CA GLN A 347 9.35 13.69 8.51
C GLN A 347 7.97 14.01 9.10
N PHE A 348 7.63 13.30 10.17
CA PHE A 348 6.59 13.72 11.09
C PHE A 348 7.09 13.56 12.53
N ASP A 349 6.58 14.41 13.41
CA ASP A 349 6.84 14.35 14.84
C ASP A 349 5.54 13.97 15.57
N ILE A 350 5.55 12.86 16.30
CA ILE A 350 4.35 12.37 16.99
C ILE A 350 3.86 13.31 18.10
N LYS A 351 4.68 14.28 18.55
CA LYS A 351 4.22 15.31 19.50
C LYS A 351 3.22 16.29 18.89
N GLU A 352 3.23 16.44 17.56
CA GLU A 352 2.34 17.35 16.81
C GLU A 352 0.98 16.69 16.51
N GLY A 353 0.80 15.44 16.94
CA GLY A 353 -0.41 14.68 16.67
C GLY A 353 -1.65 15.18 17.43
N ASP A 354 -2.79 15.08 16.76
CA ASP A 354 -4.12 15.41 17.28
C ASP A 354 -5.19 14.41 16.79
N HIS A 355 -6.47 14.64 17.14
CA HIS A 355 -7.60 13.78 16.73
C HIS A 355 -7.34 12.27 16.95
N PHE A 356 -6.96 11.94 18.19
CA PHE A 356 -6.68 10.58 18.60
C PHE A 356 -7.91 9.69 18.49
N THR A 357 -7.69 8.43 18.12
CA THR A 357 -8.70 7.38 18.01
C THR A 357 -8.12 6.08 18.55
N ASN A 358 -8.91 5.30 19.26
CA ASN A 358 -8.50 4.02 19.83
C ASN A 358 -9.72 3.10 19.98
N ASN A 359 -9.47 1.81 20.17
CA ASN A 359 -10.49 0.80 20.48
C ASN A 359 -10.20 0.11 21.82
N LEU A 360 -9.54 0.80 22.76
CA LEU A 360 -9.37 0.29 24.10
C LEU A 360 -10.76 0.24 24.76
N VAL A 361 -11.35 -0.97 24.80
CA VAL A 361 -12.75 -1.18 25.20
C VAL A 361 -12.88 -0.91 26.70
N VAL A 362 -13.26 0.33 27.02
CA VAL A 362 -13.58 0.73 28.38
C VAL A 362 -15.00 1.28 28.39
N ASN A 363 -15.91 0.57 29.07
CA ASN A 363 -17.24 1.09 29.38
C ASN A 363 -17.08 2.38 30.23
N GLY A 364 -17.21 3.55 29.58
CA GLY A 364 -17.27 4.85 30.25
C GLY A 364 -16.02 5.74 30.16
N MET A 365 -14.86 5.28 29.67
CA MET A 365 -13.76 6.24 29.41
C MET A 365 -14.07 7.05 28.16
N GLY A 366 -14.10 8.38 28.30
CA GLY A 366 -14.08 9.27 27.15
C GLY A 366 -12.79 9.09 26.36
N GLN A 367 -12.89 8.97 25.04
CA GLN A 367 -11.73 8.94 24.13
C GLN A 367 -10.73 10.07 24.44
N GLU A 368 -11.22 11.22 24.89
CA GLU A 368 -10.44 12.40 25.28
C GLU A 368 -9.38 12.11 26.37
N MET A 369 -9.66 11.21 27.31
CA MET A 369 -8.76 10.94 28.43
C MET A 369 -7.53 10.14 28.01
N ILE A 370 -7.77 9.06 27.27
CA ILE A 370 -6.72 8.27 26.61
C ILE A 370 -5.94 9.18 25.65
N SER A 371 -6.64 10.03 24.90
CA SER A 371 -6.01 11.01 23.99
C SER A 371 -5.05 11.95 24.72
N ASN A 372 -5.48 12.51 25.86
CA ASN A 372 -4.67 13.42 26.66
C ASN A 372 -3.48 12.72 27.32
N PHE A 373 -3.62 11.46 27.73
CA PHE A 373 -2.52 10.65 28.23
C PHE A 373 -1.43 10.49 27.15
N PHE A 374 -1.79 9.97 25.97
CA PHE A 374 -0.82 9.75 24.89
C PHE A 374 -0.21 11.06 24.37
N LYS A 375 -1.00 12.15 24.30
CA LYS A 375 -0.49 13.47 23.94
C LYS A 375 0.60 13.95 24.90
N ARG A 376 0.38 13.86 26.22
CA ARG A 376 1.39 14.22 27.23
C ARG A 376 2.63 13.35 27.09
N ARG A 377 2.45 12.04 26.89
CA ARG A 377 3.54 11.08 26.73
C ARG A 377 4.42 11.38 25.51
N PHE A 378 3.81 11.60 24.35
CA PHE A 378 4.54 11.89 23.11
C PHE A 378 5.28 13.24 23.15
N VAL A 379 4.73 14.24 23.86
CA VAL A 379 5.44 15.52 24.11
C VAL A 379 6.68 15.31 24.99
N ALA A 380 6.61 14.42 25.98
CA ALA A 380 7.72 14.10 26.87
C ALA A 380 8.79 13.17 26.23
N THR A 381 8.44 12.45 25.16
CA THR A 381 9.36 11.53 24.47
C THR A 381 10.52 12.28 23.79
N PRO A 382 11.78 11.79 23.90
CA PRO A 382 12.95 12.38 23.22
C PRO A 382 12.85 12.42 21.68
N ASP A 383 13.53 13.39 21.04
CA ASP A 383 13.50 13.62 19.59
C ASP A 383 13.84 12.38 18.74
N ASP A 384 14.85 11.62 19.15
CA ASP A 384 15.33 10.41 18.48
C ASP A 384 14.33 9.24 18.51
N GLN A 385 13.36 9.28 19.42
CA GLN A 385 12.28 8.31 19.54
C GLN A 385 10.96 8.81 18.92
N ARG A 386 10.70 10.13 18.91
CA ARG A 386 9.42 10.69 18.43
C ARG A 386 9.42 11.15 16.96
N ILE A 387 10.57 11.50 16.39
CA ILE A 387 10.67 11.99 15.01
C ILE A 387 10.90 10.81 14.06
N TYR A 388 10.01 10.65 13.09
CA TYR A 388 10.08 9.61 12.06
C TYR A 388 10.39 10.21 10.70
N LYS A 389 11.41 9.70 10.03
CA LYS A 389 11.88 10.23 8.75
C LYS A 389 11.28 9.42 7.60
N LEU A 390 10.62 10.07 6.66
CA LEU A 390 10.07 9.42 5.47
C LEU A 390 10.96 9.64 4.24
N GLY A 391 11.85 10.62 4.28
CA GLY A 391 12.73 10.92 3.15
C GLY A 391 13.77 12.00 3.43
N THR A 392 14.78 12.08 2.56
CA THR A 392 15.80 13.15 2.61
C THR A 392 16.07 13.66 1.21
N ILE A 393 16.13 14.98 1.04
CA ILE A 393 16.58 15.58 -0.22
C ILE A 393 18.05 15.95 -0.06
N SER A 394 18.93 15.23 -0.76
CA SER A 394 20.36 15.52 -0.72
C SER A 394 20.76 16.56 -1.77
N ASN A 395 21.75 17.38 -1.44
CA ASN A 395 22.42 18.25 -2.41
C ASN A 395 23.35 17.40 -3.28
N TYR A 396 23.04 17.25 -4.57
CA TYR A 396 23.93 16.60 -5.54
C TYR A 396 24.72 17.64 -6.33
N GLU A 397 25.99 17.34 -6.62
CA GLU A 397 26.87 18.22 -7.41
C GLU A 397 26.45 18.35 -8.90
N ASN A 398 25.45 17.58 -9.34
CA ASN A 398 24.93 17.67 -10.70
C ASN A 398 23.90 18.82 -10.82
N GLN A 399 24.24 19.81 -11.66
CA GLN A 399 23.47 21.04 -11.84
C GLN A 399 22.08 20.86 -12.47
N GLN A 400 21.76 19.71 -13.09
CA GLN A 400 20.52 19.56 -13.87
C GLN A 400 19.25 19.40 -13.03
N PHE A 401 19.30 18.76 -11.85
CA PHE A 401 18.12 18.43 -11.03
C PHE A 401 18.31 18.80 -9.56
N GLN A 402 19.09 19.84 -9.28
CA GLN A 402 19.29 20.31 -7.92
C GLN A 402 18.00 20.95 -7.40
N PRO A 403 17.35 20.42 -6.35
CA PRO A 403 16.14 21.03 -5.79
C PRO A 403 16.48 22.34 -5.06
N GLU A 404 15.59 23.31 -5.08
CA GLU A 404 15.72 24.57 -4.31
C GLU A 404 14.62 24.72 -3.27
N LYS A 405 13.38 24.39 -3.66
CA LYS A 405 12.21 24.39 -2.77
C LYS A 405 11.34 23.18 -3.04
N PHE A 406 10.65 22.73 -2.00
CA PHE A 406 9.63 21.71 -2.15
C PHE A 406 8.50 21.91 -1.14
N ASP A 407 7.33 21.38 -1.45
CA ASP A 407 6.19 21.25 -0.55
C ASP A 407 5.76 19.79 -0.44
N ILE A 408 5.37 19.39 0.78
CA ILE A 408 4.93 18.03 1.12
C ILE A 408 3.40 18.01 1.14
N ARG A 409 2.80 17.01 0.51
CA ARG A 409 1.36 16.79 0.45
C ARG A 409 1.03 15.31 0.61
N THR A 410 -0.23 15.06 0.89
CA THR A 410 -0.80 13.73 0.99
C THR A 410 -1.94 13.61 -0.02
N MET A 411 -2.10 12.42 -0.59
CA MET A 411 -3.22 12.11 -1.48
C MET A 411 -3.86 10.80 -1.04
N GLY A 412 -5.19 10.80 -0.90
CA GLY A 412 -5.97 9.58 -0.82
C GLY A 412 -5.89 8.77 -2.11
N ALA A 413 -5.78 7.46 -2.00
CA ALA A 413 -6.02 6.60 -3.14
C ALA A 413 -7.46 6.77 -3.66
N PRO A 414 -7.72 6.53 -4.95
CA PRO A 414 -9.04 6.46 -5.56
C PRO A 414 -10.30 6.26 -4.73
N ASN A 415 -10.28 5.22 -3.88
CA ASN A 415 -11.40 4.73 -3.10
C ASN A 415 -11.01 4.67 -1.61
N THR A 416 -10.09 5.53 -1.16
CA THR A 416 -9.52 5.46 0.19
C THR A 416 -10.54 5.57 1.32
N GLU A 417 -11.62 6.31 1.07
CA GLU A 417 -12.71 6.51 2.01
C GLU A 417 -13.77 5.40 1.94
N SER A 418 -13.75 4.59 0.88
CA SER A 418 -14.68 3.48 0.68
C SER A 418 -14.25 2.31 1.55
N ARG A 419 -14.98 2.11 2.64
CA ARG A 419 -14.77 1.03 3.60
C ARG A 419 -14.70 -0.34 2.92
N GLY A 420 -13.67 -1.11 3.27
CA GLY A 420 -13.26 -2.40 2.74
C GLY A 420 -12.96 -2.47 1.25
N SER A 421 -12.86 -1.33 0.57
CA SER A 421 -12.21 -1.32 -0.74
C SER A 421 -10.73 -1.73 -0.59
N GLN A 422 -10.14 -2.24 -1.68
CA GLN A 422 -8.69 -2.51 -1.73
C GLN A 422 -7.81 -1.29 -1.45
N ASP A 423 -8.39 -0.08 -1.56
CA ASP A 423 -7.70 1.19 -1.36
C ASP A 423 -8.01 1.80 0.00
N GLU A 424 -8.81 1.17 0.88
CA GLU A 424 -9.18 1.71 2.19
C GLU A 424 -7.93 2.13 2.97
N GLY A 425 -7.87 3.41 3.31
CA GLY A 425 -6.73 4.02 4.00
C GLY A 425 -5.43 4.08 3.21
N ASP A 426 -5.42 3.65 1.95
CA ASP A 426 -4.30 3.80 1.05
C ASP A 426 -4.20 5.21 0.48
N GLY A 427 -3.01 5.54 0.01
CA GLY A 427 -2.67 6.86 -0.46
C GLY A 427 -1.19 6.97 -0.76
N ALA A 428 -0.73 8.20 -0.96
CA ALA A 428 0.67 8.47 -1.26
C ALA A 428 1.13 9.78 -0.60
N VAL A 429 2.43 9.83 -0.34
CA VAL A 429 3.13 11.09 -0.05
C VAL A 429 3.54 11.70 -1.38
N VAL A 430 3.28 13.00 -1.53
CA VAL A 430 3.44 13.76 -2.77
C VAL A 430 4.33 14.94 -2.49
N LEU A 431 5.35 15.11 -3.31
CA LEU A 431 6.35 16.14 -3.14
C LEU A 431 6.40 16.96 -4.40
N PHE A 432 6.04 18.23 -4.26
CA PHE A 432 6.10 19.20 -5.33
C PHE A 432 7.43 19.92 -5.24
N VAL A 433 8.23 19.88 -6.31
CA VAL A 433 9.63 20.31 -6.30
C VAL A 433 9.86 21.43 -7.32
N GLN A 434 10.49 22.50 -6.86
CA GLN A 434 11.06 23.56 -7.66
C GLN A 434 12.59 23.36 -7.71
N MET A 435 13.12 23.32 -8.93
CA MET A 435 14.55 23.14 -9.18
C MET A 435 15.29 24.48 -9.07
N LYS A 436 16.58 24.40 -8.73
CA LYS A 436 17.45 25.56 -8.61
C LYS A 436 17.56 26.32 -9.92
N ASP A 437 17.56 27.65 -9.80
CA ASP A 437 17.61 28.59 -10.93
C ASP A 437 16.41 28.45 -11.87
N SER A 438 15.32 27.80 -11.44
CA SER A 438 14.05 27.76 -12.17
C SER A 438 13.22 29.01 -11.87
N ASP A 439 12.57 29.52 -12.90
CA ASP A 439 11.61 30.61 -12.88
C ASP A 439 10.15 30.08 -12.86
N SER A 440 9.98 28.85 -12.35
CA SER A 440 8.68 28.22 -12.09
C SER A 440 7.87 29.03 -11.06
N LYS A 441 6.56 29.16 -11.31
CA LYS A 441 5.61 29.86 -10.44
C LYS A 441 4.51 28.87 -10.04
N PRO A 442 4.71 28.10 -8.97
CA PRO A 442 3.73 27.09 -8.57
C PRO A 442 2.41 27.74 -8.15
N VAL A 443 1.29 27.23 -8.67
CA VAL A 443 -0.04 27.85 -8.47
C VAL A 443 -0.94 26.99 -7.60
N GLU A 444 -0.93 25.67 -7.84
CA GLU A 444 -1.75 24.70 -7.10
C GLU A 444 -0.86 23.69 -6.38
N LYS A 445 -1.40 23.13 -5.30
CA LYS A 445 -0.73 22.12 -4.46
C LYS A 445 -1.51 20.81 -4.40
N GLU A 446 -2.47 20.65 -5.30
CA GLU A 446 -3.30 19.47 -5.46
C GLU A 446 -2.96 18.81 -6.80
N THR A 447 -3.14 17.50 -6.88
CA THR A 447 -2.98 16.74 -8.11
C THR A 447 -3.89 15.51 -8.05
N ASP A 448 -4.34 15.07 -9.22
CA ASP A 448 -4.96 13.76 -9.38
C ASP A 448 -4.00 12.64 -8.96
N TRP A 449 -4.55 11.44 -8.72
CA TRP A 449 -3.76 10.23 -8.47
C TRP A 449 -2.79 9.93 -9.62
N LEU A 450 -1.49 9.85 -9.32
CA LEU A 450 -0.40 9.74 -10.32
C LEU A 450 0.32 8.39 -10.36
N LEU A 451 -0.13 7.40 -9.60
CA LEU A 451 0.48 6.07 -9.59
C LEU A 451 -0.34 5.13 -10.46
N ALA A 452 0.32 4.57 -11.47
CA ALA A 452 -0.28 3.54 -12.28
C ALA A 452 -0.17 2.17 -11.60
N ASP A 453 -0.92 1.24 -12.16
CA ASP A 453 -1.05 -0.09 -11.62
C ASP A 453 0.26 -0.89 -11.61
N GLY A 454 0.50 -1.62 -10.53
CA GLY A 454 1.75 -2.36 -10.32
C GLY A 454 2.97 -1.49 -10.02
N TYR A 455 2.83 -0.17 -9.85
CA TYR A 455 3.91 0.75 -9.48
C TYR A 455 3.68 1.34 -8.09
N SER A 456 4.77 1.55 -7.36
CA SER A 456 4.72 2.12 -6.01
C SER A 456 5.31 3.51 -5.89
N SER A 457 5.91 4.01 -6.97
CA SER A 457 6.51 5.34 -7.02
C SER A 457 6.44 5.92 -8.43
N ALA A 458 6.32 7.24 -8.50
CA ALA A 458 6.34 7.99 -9.75
C ALA A 458 7.15 9.28 -9.61
N LEU A 459 7.75 9.68 -10.72
CA LEU A 459 8.36 10.99 -10.89
C LEU A 459 7.83 11.61 -12.17
N ILE A 460 7.30 12.83 -12.04
CA ILE A 460 6.80 13.62 -13.14
C ILE A 460 7.73 14.83 -13.28
N VAL A 461 8.31 15.02 -14.45
CA VAL A 461 9.11 16.22 -14.78
C VAL A 461 8.29 17.07 -15.73
N SER A 462 8.11 18.35 -15.37
CA SER A 462 7.24 19.23 -16.14
C SER A 462 7.72 19.37 -17.58
N ASN A 463 6.77 19.45 -18.48
CA ASN A 463 6.99 19.66 -19.90
C ASN A 463 7.89 20.88 -20.15
N ARG A 464 7.67 21.97 -19.40
CA ARG A 464 8.51 23.17 -19.43
C ARG A 464 9.96 22.86 -19.07
N PHE A 465 10.18 22.19 -17.94
CA PHE A 465 11.54 21.88 -17.47
C PHE A 465 12.25 20.95 -18.46
N LEU A 466 11.55 19.94 -18.96
CA LEU A 466 12.04 19.02 -19.98
C LEU A 466 12.48 19.76 -21.25
N PHE A 467 11.61 20.55 -21.85
CA PHE A 467 11.92 21.18 -23.15
C PHE A 467 12.89 22.37 -23.03
N ASP A 468 12.73 23.26 -22.05
CA ASP A 468 13.53 24.49 -21.96
C ASP A 468 14.87 24.30 -21.23
N ARG A 469 14.94 23.45 -20.19
CA ARG A 469 16.19 23.26 -19.42
C ARG A 469 16.99 22.07 -19.86
N ILE A 470 16.33 20.94 -20.14
CA ILE A 470 17.03 19.68 -20.46
C ILE A 470 17.32 19.60 -21.96
N ILE A 471 16.32 19.73 -22.81
CA ILE A 471 16.47 19.52 -24.26
C ILE A 471 17.17 20.73 -24.90
N ARG A 472 16.60 21.93 -24.81
CA ARG A 472 17.13 23.15 -25.46
C ARG A 472 18.64 23.36 -25.25
N ARG A 473 19.10 23.42 -24.00
CA ARG A 473 20.47 23.89 -23.64
C ARG A 473 21.63 23.14 -24.30
N LYS A 474 21.51 21.83 -24.58
CA LYS A 474 22.57 21.13 -25.33
C LYS A 474 22.22 20.93 -26.81
N THR A 475 20.94 20.99 -27.19
CA THR A 475 20.51 20.87 -28.59
C THR A 475 20.93 22.09 -29.42
N GLU A 476 21.03 23.28 -28.81
CA GLU A 476 21.60 24.48 -29.45
C GLU A 476 23.05 24.27 -29.96
N ASN A 477 23.73 23.19 -29.54
CA ASN A 477 25.08 22.82 -29.96
C ASN A 477 25.16 21.54 -30.84
N SER A 478 24.05 20.86 -31.18
CA SER A 478 24.06 19.51 -31.80
C SER A 478 23.69 19.44 -33.29
N LEU A 479 23.08 20.50 -33.84
CA LEU A 479 22.90 20.73 -35.29
C LEU A 479 23.79 21.90 -35.71
N GLY A 480 24.38 21.85 -36.92
CA GLY A 480 25.35 22.84 -37.40
C GLY A 480 25.01 24.31 -37.10
N ASN A 481 26.04 25.10 -36.79
CA ASN A 481 26.07 26.55 -36.49
C ASN A 481 24.78 27.20 -35.93
N TYR A 482 24.69 27.19 -34.59
CA TYR A 482 23.88 28.08 -33.73
C TYR A 482 22.37 28.08 -33.97
N LEU A 483 21.74 26.90 -33.86
CA LEU A 483 20.29 26.82 -33.65
C LEU A 483 19.96 27.44 -32.29
N GLU A 484 19.13 28.48 -32.28
CA GLU A 484 18.65 29.12 -31.05
C GLU A 484 17.15 28.89 -30.94
N PHE A 485 16.67 28.48 -29.77
CA PHE A 485 15.24 28.33 -29.54
C PHE A 485 14.64 29.54 -28.85
N LYS A 486 13.35 29.77 -29.09
CA LYS A 486 12.61 30.80 -28.36
C LYS A 486 12.59 30.46 -26.87
N PRO A 487 12.74 31.46 -25.98
CA PRO A 487 12.52 31.25 -24.57
C PRO A 487 11.09 30.81 -24.32
N TYR A 488 10.91 30.03 -23.25
CA TYR A 488 9.58 29.70 -22.74
C TYR A 488 8.73 30.96 -22.55
N GLN A 489 7.51 30.96 -23.09
CA GLN A 489 6.52 32.01 -22.85
C GLN A 489 5.33 31.38 -22.12
N GLU A 490 5.08 31.84 -20.90
CA GLU A 490 3.99 31.37 -20.04
C GLU A 490 2.64 31.59 -20.77
N ILE A 491 1.98 30.50 -21.18
CA ILE A 491 0.65 30.56 -21.77
C ILE A 491 -0.35 30.67 -20.60
N SER A 492 -0.66 31.90 -20.21
CA SER A 492 -1.56 32.17 -19.08
C SER A 492 -2.91 31.46 -19.27
N GLY A 493 -3.30 30.64 -18.28
CA GLY A 493 -4.63 30.00 -18.24
C GLY A 493 -4.83 28.80 -19.17
N SER A 494 -3.77 28.23 -19.76
CA SER A 494 -3.89 26.97 -20.51
C SER A 494 -3.03 25.88 -19.88
N ASN A 495 -3.62 24.75 -19.51
CA ASN A 495 -2.87 23.53 -19.12
C ASN A 495 -2.18 22.87 -20.31
N LYS A 496 -2.08 23.52 -21.49
CA LYS A 496 -1.49 22.92 -22.69
C LYS A 496 0.01 22.71 -22.53
N SER A 497 0.49 21.58 -23.02
CA SER A 497 1.92 21.30 -23.12
C SER A 497 2.63 22.36 -23.97
N TRP A 498 3.80 22.80 -23.50
CA TRP A 498 4.70 23.68 -24.23
C TRP A 498 5.40 22.93 -25.36
N GLN A 499 5.86 23.70 -26.35
CA GLN A 499 6.57 23.21 -27.52
C GLN A 499 7.86 24.01 -27.66
N LEU A 500 8.96 23.33 -27.91
CA LEU A 500 10.23 24.00 -28.18
C LEU A 500 10.26 24.46 -29.63
N VAL A 501 10.29 25.78 -29.87
CA VAL A 501 10.19 26.39 -31.21
C VAL A 501 11.50 27.12 -31.55
N ALA A 502 12.10 26.80 -32.69
CA ALA A 502 13.31 27.49 -33.15
C ALA A 502 13.05 28.99 -33.41
N ASN A 503 14.01 29.82 -33.01
CA ASN A 503 14.05 31.27 -33.18
C ASN A 503 14.95 31.68 -34.35
N SER A 504 16.10 31.01 -34.49
CA SER A 504 17.16 31.32 -35.45
C SER A 504 18.05 30.09 -35.67
N GLY A 505 18.84 30.10 -36.74
CA GLY A 505 19.80 29.04 -37.07
C GLY A 505 19.67 28.63 -38.53
N TYR A 506 20.59 27.80 -39.03
CA TYR A 506 20.48 27.24 -40.37
C TYR A 506 21.13 25.87 -40.46
N LEU A 507 20.68 25.05 -41.41
CA LEU A 507 21.30 23.78 -41.73
C LEU A 507 21.70 23.75 -43.20
N GLU A 508 23.00 23.65 -43.46
CA GLU A 508 23.54 23.53 -44.81
C GLU A 508 23.84 22.07 -45.13
N SER A 509 23.46 21.63 -46.33
CA SER A 509 23.75 20.28 -46.79
C SER A 509 24.13 20.28 -48.26
N TYR A 510 25.12 19.45 -48.58
CA TYR A 510 25.60 19.17 -49.93
C TYR A 510 25.47 17.68 -50.22
N TYR A 511 24.96 17.31 -51.40
CA TYR A 511 24.96 15.93 -51.88
C TYR A 511 25.17 15.87 -53.39
N TYR A 512 25.65 14.72 -53.88
CA TYR A 512 25.79 14.45 -55.32
C TYR A 512 25.09 13.13 -55.67
N LYS A 513 24.49 13.03 -56.86
CA LYS A 513 23.84 11.84 -57.40
C LYS A 513 24.16 11.70 -58.88
N VAL A 514 24.53 10.50 -59.31
CA VAL A 514 24.81 10.21 -60.74
C VAL A 514 23.53 9.69 -61.39
N ILE A 515 23.12 10.33 -62.48
CA ILE A 515 21.94 9.98 -63.26
C ILE A 515 22.42 9.42 -64.59
N ASN A 516 22.09 8.15 -64.87
CA ASN A 516 22.46 7.49 -66.12
C ASN A 516 21.45 7.80 -67.22
N PHE A 517 21.94 8.09 -68.42
CA PHE A 517 21.13 8.38 -69.59
C PHE A 517 21.25 7.23 -70.61
N CYS A 518 20.11 6.61 -70.93
CA CYS A 518 19.92 5.86 -72.16
C CYS A 518 18.69 6.46 -72.84
N SER A 519 18.87 7.29 -73.86
CA SER A 519 17.76 7.60 -74.77
C SER A 519 17.61 6.44 -75.74
N GLU A 520 16.42 5.92 -75.95
CA GLU A 520 16.19 4.93 -77.01
C GLU A 520 16.38 5.51 -78.42
N ASP A 521 16.40 6.85 -78.59
CA ASP A 521 16.21 7.47 -79.91
C ASP A 521 17.25 8.49 -80.42
N SER A 522 18.44 8.70 -79.81
CA SER A 522 19.36 9.71 -80.41
C SER A 522 20.87 9.56 -80.27
N TYR A 523 21.43 8.76 -79.35
CA TYR A 523 22.89 8.61 -79.26
C TYR A 523 23.26 7.18 -78.84
N PRO A 524 24.09 6.44 -79.62
CA PRO A 524 24.48 5.06 -79.29
C PRO A 524 25.57 4.96 -78.20
N LEU A 525 25.76 6.01 -77.40
CA LEU A 525 26.82 6.16 -76.41
C LEU A 525 26.18 6.70 -75.12
N GLY A 526 26.15 5.88 -74.06
CA GLY A 526 25.46 6.22 -72.81
C GLY A 526 26.10 7.40 -72.10
N ALA A 527 25.39 8.50 -71.91
CA ALA A 527 25.93 9.63 -71.14
C ALA A 527 25.58 9.49 -69.65
N HIS A 528 26.47 9.98 -68.78
CA HIS A 528 26.22 10.14 -67.35
C HIS A 528 26.06 11.61 -67.02
N ILE A 529 25.03 11.98 -66.27
CA ILE A 529 24.88 13.32 -65.69
C ILE A 529 25.16 13.20 -64.20
N VAL A 530 26.24 13.81 -63.73
CA VAL A 530 26.49 13.96 -62.29
C VAL A 530 25.79 15.23 -61.85
N MET A 531 24.90 15.11 -60.88
CA MET A 531 24.19 16.24 -60.30
C MET A 531 24.68 16.47 -58.88
N SER A 532 25.07 17.68 -58.54
CA SER A 532 25.30 18.14 -57.17
C SER A 532 24.21 19.11 -56.77
N CYS A 533 23.71 18.97 -55.55
CA CYS A 533 22.73 19.87 -54.98
C CYS A 533 23.23 20.35 -53.61
N SER A 534 23.12 21.65 -53.39
CA SER A 534 23.34 22.28 -52.09
C SER A 534 22.11 23.06 -51.69
N PHE A 535 21.68 22.89 -50.45
CA PHE A 535 20.56 23.63 -49.89
C PHE A 535 20.88 24.07 -48.48
N THR A 536 20.39 25.26 -48.14
CA THR A 536 20.41 25.79 -46.77
C THR A 536 18.98 25.87 -46.26
N LEU A 537 18.73 25.25 -45.11
CA LEU A 537 17.47 25.30 -44.37
C LEU A 537 17.58 26.34 -43.26
N ASN A 538 17.01 27.52 -43.45
CA ASN A 538 16.99 28.58 -42.42
C ASN A 538 15.85 28.34 -41.42
N PHE A 539 16.17 28.36 -40.14
CA PHE A 539 15.21 28.31 -39.04
C PHE A 539 14.85 29.74 -38.60
N GLY A 540 13.55 30.03 -38.44
CA GLY A 540 13.07 31.26 -37.79
C GLY A 540 12.83 32.50 -38.67
N GLU A 541 12.93 32.43 -40.01
CA GLU A 541 12.56 33.55 -40.89
C GLU A 541 11.05 33.87 -40.83
N LYS A 542 10.68 35.11 -40.46
CA LYS A 542 9.28 35.56 -40.28
C LYS A 542 8.50 35.80 -41.58
N ASP A 543 9.18 36.03 -42.69
CA ASP A 543 8.55 36.57 -43.92
C ASP A 543 8.20 35.51 -44.98
N LYS A 544 8.41 34.22 -44.67
CA LYS A 544 8.02 33.08 -45.51
C LYS A 544 7.16 32.16 -44.65
N ALA A 545 6.01 31.70 -45.15
CA ALA A 545 5.07 30.86 -44.40
C ALA A 545 5.67 29.47 -44.07
N LEU A 546 6.54 29.42 -43.07
CA LEU A 546 7.35 28.27 -42.66
C LEU A 546 6.84 27.74 -41.31
N VAL A 547 6.81 26.42 -41.15
CA VAL A 547 6.58 25.79 -39.85
C VAL A 547 7.96 25.71 -39.17
N PRO A 548 8.22 26.47 -38.08
CA PRO A 548 9.52 26.42 -37.40
C PRO A 548 9.82 25.02 -36.88
N LEU A 549 11.08 24.74 -36.55
CA LEU A 549 11.44 23.50 -35.87
C LEU A 549 10.73 23.44 -34.52
N CYS A 550 9.67 22.63 -34.47
CA CYS A 550 8.84 22.42 -33.29
C CYS A 550 9.07 21.02 -32.76
N ILE A 551 9.47 20.94 -31.49
CA ILE A 551 9.53 19.69 -30.74
C ILE A 551 8.44 19.71 -29.67
N TYR A 552 7.55 18.71 -29.69
CA TYR A 552 6.38 18.64 -28.81
C TYR A 552 6.02 17.19 -28.47
N SER A 553 5.14 17.02 -27.49
CA SER A 553 4.63 15.72 -27.07
C SER A 553 3.47 15.24 -27.95
N ASP A 554 3.50 13.99 -28.41
CA ASP A 554 2.40 13.36 -29.14
C ASP A 554 1.33 12.80 -28.19
N GLU A 555 0.08 13.25 -28.33
CA GLU A 555 -1.02 12.84 -27.44
C GLU A 555 -1.44 11.38 -27.62
N GLU A 556 -1.25 10.80 -28.81
CA GLU A 556 -1.69 9.42 -29.09
C GLU A 556 -0.60 8.38 -28.82
N LYS A 557 0.66 8.71 -29.14
CA LYS A 557 1.80 7.79 -29.01
C LYS A 557 2.69 8.08 -27.81
N TYR A 558 2.48 9.20 -27.10
CA TYR A 558 3.26 9.62 -25.93
C TYR A 558 4.78 9.71 -26.19
N ASN A 559 5.12 9.99 -27.45
CA ASN A 559 6.46 10.17 -27.97
C ASN A 559 6.74 11.66 -28.15
N ILE A 560 8.02 12.03 -28.22
CA ILE A 560 8.39 13.39 -28.62
C ILE A 560 8.32 13.47 -30.15
N LYS A 561 7.44 14.28 -30.71
CA LYS A 561 7.36 14.58 -32.13
C LYS A 561 8.20 15.79 -32.49
N MET A 562 8.89 15.69 -33.61
CA MET A 562 9.55 16.81 -34.26
C MET A 562 8.88 17.04 -35.61
N LYS A 563 8.35 18.26 -35.81
CA LYS A 563 7.72 18.67 -37.06
C LYS A 563 8.28 20.00 -37.51
N TYR A 564 8.62 20.10 -38.79
CA TYR A 564 9.05 21.35 -39.39
C TYR A 564 8.80 21.38 -40.89
N GLY A 565 8.66 22.59 -41.42
CA GLY A 565 8.28 22.84 -42.81
C GLY A 565 9.12 23.98 -43.38
N PHE A 566 9.81 23.70 -44.47
CA PHE A 566 10.69 24.63 -45.15
C PHE A 566 10.20 24.97 -46.57
N ASN A 567 10.48 26.19 -47.01
CA ASN A 567 10.20 26.70 -48.34
C ASN A 567 11.31 27.72 -48.67
N THR A 568 12.21 27.32 -49.56
CA THR A 568 13.29 28.20 -50.03
C THR A 568 13.20 28.42 -51.52
N GLU A 569 13.51 29.66 -51.90
CA GLU A 569 13.79 30.07 -53.26
C GLU A 569 15.31 30.29 -53.31
N GLY A 570 16.09 29.25 -53.59
CA GLY A 570 17.54 29.33 -53.37
C GLY A 570 18.33 28.02 -53.33
N MET A 571 17.72 26.86 -53.60
CA MET A 571 18.49 25.62 -53.67
C MET A 571 19.37 25.65 -54.92
N ILE A 572 20.68 25.58 -54.74
CA ILE A 572 21.64 25.58 -55.83
C ILE A 572 21.83 24.14 -56.28
N TYR A 573 21.64 23.91 -57.57
CA TYR A 573 21.96 22.64 -58.20
C TYR A 573 23.00 22.88 -59.30
N GLU A 574 23.80 21.87 -59.56
CA GLU A 574 24.82 21.86 -60.60
C GLU A 574 24.73 20.52 -61.32
N PHE A 575 24.67 20.58 -62.65
CA PHE A 575 24.63 19.44 -63.54
C PHE A 575 25.93 19.39 -64.32
N GLN A 576 26.62 18.26 -64.24
CA GLN A 576 27.82 17.96 -65.00
C GLN A 576 27.51 16.83 -65.98
N TYR A 577 27.59 17.12 -67.26
CA TYR A 577 27.48 16.12 -68.32
C TYR A 577 28.81 15.40 -68.53
N ILE A 578 28.79 14.06 -68.59
CA ILE A 578 29.93 13.19 -68.82
C ILE A 578 29.59 12.21 -69.97
N PRO A 579 30.20 12.34 -71.15
CA PRO A 579 30.04 11.37 -72.24
C PRO A 579 30.69 10.01 -71.90
N SER A 580 30.13 8.88 -72.36
CA SER A 580 30.68 7.53 -72.10
C SER A 580 32.08 7.27 -72.65
N ASP A 581 32.55 8.05 -73.63
CA ASP A 581 33.65 7.65 -74.51
C ASP A 581 35.04 8.20 -74.17
N ASN A 582 35.27 8.84 -73.02
CA ASN A 582 36.64 9.23 -72.64
C ASN A 582 36.84 9.48 -71.15
N GLU A 583 37.76 8.74 -70.53
CA GLU A 583 38.28 9.01 -69.18
C GLU A 583 39.27 10.20 -69.12
N LEU A 584 39.67 10.81 -70.25
CA LEU A 584 40.76 11.80 -70.29
C LEU A 584 40.66 12.87 -71.44
N ASP A 585 39.68 13.79 -71.46
CA ASP A 585 39.80 15.21 -71.97
C ASP A 585 38.48 16.04 -71.73
N PRO A 586 38.40 17.39 -71.88
CA PRO A 586 38.03 18.32 -70.81
C PRO A 586 36.75 19.14 -71.04
N ASP A 587 35.93 18.82 -72.06
CA ASP A 587 34.68 19.53 -72.35
C ASP A 587 33.56 19.08 -71.38
N LYS A 588 33.79 19.34 -70.10
CA LYS A 588 32.81 19.22 -69.03
C LYS A 588 31.79 20.33 -69.23
N GLU A 589 30.63 20.02 -69.80
CA GLU A 589 29.52 20.96 -69.78
C GLU A 589 28.92 20.94 -68.38
N VAL A 590 29.25 21.97 -67.61
CA VAL A 590 28.72 22.22 -66.27
C VAL A 590 27.69 23.33 -66.36
N SER A 591 26.48 23.08 -65.87
CA SER A 591 25.44 24.11 -65.74
C SER A 591 24.93 24.13 -64.32
N ALA A 592 25.00 25.28 -63.68
CA ALA A 592 24.41 25.51 -62.37
C ALA A 592 23.16 26.37 -62.49
N GLY A 593 22.24 26.20 -61.56
CA GLY A 593 21.04 27.03 -61.46
C GLY A 593 20.46 27.00 -60.06
N VAL A 594 19.29 27.62 -59.93
CA VAL A 594 18.58 27.75 -58.65
C VAL A 594 17.17 27.21 -58.83
N CYS A 595 16.70 26.39 -57.90
CA CYS A 595 15.33 25.94 -57.85
C CYS A 595 14.68 26.25 -56.49
N LYS A 596 13.36 26.17 -56.46
CA LYS A 596 12.57 26.22 -55.23
C LYS A 596 12.53 24.84 -54.61
N LEU A 597 12.62 24.78 -53.28
CA LEU A 597 12.46 23.55 -52.51
C LEU A 597 11.42 23.82 -51.41
N LYS A 598 10.31 23.09 -51.46
CA LYS A 598 9.38 22.94 -50.33
C LYS A 598 9.65 21.60 -49.67
N LEU A 599 9.74 21.58 -48.35
CA LEU A 599 10.13 20.40 -47.56
C LEU A 599 9.25 20.32 -46.31
N ASN A 600 8.56 19.20 -46.09
CA ASN A 600 7.91 18.89 -44.82
C ASN A 600 8.60 17.69 -44.19
N VAL A 601 8.92 17.80 -42.90
CA VAL A 601 9.52 16.69 -42.15
C VAL A 601 8.74 16.44 -40.88
N GLU A 602 8.42 15.18 -40.66
CA GLU A 602 7.86 14.67 -39.41
C GLU A 602 8.68 13.47 -38.94
N THR A 603 9.07 13.47 -37.67
CA THR A 603 9.68 12.31 -37.02
C THR A 603 9.25 12.24 -35.56
N SER A 604 9.48 11.10 -34.93
CA SER A 604 9.19 10.87 -33.52
C SER A 604 10.39 10.25 -32.81
N TYR A 605 10.56 10.60 -31.55
CA TYR A 605 11.52 10.05 -30.62
C TYR A 605 10.78 9.23 -29.57
N GLU A 606 11.07 7.94 -29.53
CA GLU A 606 10.59 7.02 -28.51
C GLU A 606 11.39 7.23 -27.22
N THR A 607 10.71 7.27 -26.08
CA THR A 607 11.36 7.40 -24.77
C THR A 607 11.69 6.02 -24.24
N LYS A 608 12.97 5.77 -23.91
CA LYS A 608 13.45 4.48 -23.37
C LYS A 608 14.29 4.68 -22.12
N ILE A 609 14.38 3.63 -21.33
CA ILE A 609 15.28 3.55 -20.18
C ILE A 609 16.44 2.63 -20.57
N GLU A 610 17.66 3.16 -20.59
CA GLU A 610 18.88 2.41 -20.90
C GLU A 610 19.93 2.71 -19.84
N ASN A 611 20.40 1.70 -19.09
CA ASN A 611 21.44 1.83 -18.07
C ASN A 611 21.25 3.07 -17.18
N ASP A 612 20.03 3.24 -16.66
CA ASP A 612 19.68 4.33 -15.74
C ASP A 612 19.60 5.73 -16.37
N LEU A 613 19.67 5.82 -17.70
CA LEU A 613 19.42 7.02 -18.49
C LEU A 613 18.04 6.94 -19.15
N ILE A 614 17.34 8.07 -19.18
CA ILE A 614 16.21 8.24 -20.11
C ILE A 614 16.80 8.69 -21.44
N VAL A 615 16.68 7.84 -22.45
CA VAL A 615 17.17 8.08 -23.81
C VAL A 615 15.99 8.36 -24.71
N PHE A 616 16.14 9.35 -25.59
CA PHE A 616 15.14 9.65 -26.61
C PHE A 616 15.65 9.15 -27.96
N GLN A 617 15.15 7.99 -28.39
CA GLN A 617 15.61 7.32 -29.58
C GLN A 617 14.77 7.73 -30.79
N CYS A 618 15.42 8.28 -31.82
CA CYS A 618 14.75 8.59 -33.09
C CYS A 618 14.18 7.30 -33.72
N ASP A 619 12.88 7.32 -34.04
CA ASP A 619 12.23 6.27 -34.81
C ASP A 619 12.54 6.46 -36.30
N LYS A 620 13.67 5.88 -36.72
CA LYS A 620 14.18 6.01 -38.10
C LYS A 620 13.20 5.48 -39.15
N GLY A 621 12.33 4.53 -38.80
CA GLY A 621 11.33 3.96 -39.70
C GLY A 621 10.12 4.88 -39.93
N ASN A 622 9.90 5.87 -39.05
CA ASN A 622 8.78 6.80 -39.11
C ASN A 622 9.20 8.24 -39.50
N ILE A 623 10.42 8.43 -40.02
CA ILE A 623 10.83 9.71 -40.60
C ILE A 623 10.07 9.89 -41.92
N LYS A 624 9.12 10.83 -41.94
CA LYS A 624 8.40 11.23 -43.16
C LYS A 624 9.04 12.51 -43.69
N VAL A 625 9.53 12.45 -44.92
CA VAL A 625 10.05 13.61 -45.64
C VAL A 625 9.30 13.74 -46.95
N GLU A 626 8.65 14.87 -47.14
CA GLU A 626 8.00 15.24 -48.39
C GLU A 626 8.72 16.46 -48.95
N SER A 627 9.33 16.31 -50.13
CA SER A 627 9.98 17.40 -50.85
C SER A 627 9.31 17.67 -52.19
N GLU A 628 9.27 18.93 -52.57
CA GLU A 628 8.77 19.40 -53.85
C GLU A 628 9.75 20.43 -54.41
N CYS A 629 10.58 19.98 -55.36
CA CYS A 629 11.49 20.85 -56.10
C CYS A 629 10.82 21.38 -57.38
N SER A 630 10.91 22.68 -57.62
CA SER A 630 10.28 23.33 -58.79
C SER A 630 11.07 24.54 -59.29
N GLY A 631 10.79 25.00 -60.51
CA GLY A 631 11.37 26.22 -61.06
C GLY A 631 12.84 26.11 -61.48
N PHE A 632 13.25 24.94 -61.97
CA PHE A 632 14.57 24.71 -62.56
C PHE A 632 14.83 25.64 -63.76
N ASN A 633 15.99 26.28 -63.81
CA ASN A 633 16.35 27.36 -64.74
C ASN A 633 17.69 27.16 -65.49
N SER A 634 18.14 25.91 -65.66
CA SER A 634 19.40 25.58 -66.37
C SER A 634 19.15 25.22 -67.84
N GLU A 635 20.02 25.72 -68.72
CA GLU A 635 20.00 25.44 -70.16
C GLU A 635 20.17 23.93 -70.49
N LEU A 636 20.95 23.19 -69.67
CA LEU A 636 21.11 21.75 -69.83
C LEU A 636 19.80 20.99 -69.55
N ILE A 637 19.05 21.41 -68.52
CA ILE A 637 17.77 20.76 -68.17
C ILE A 637 16.73 20.97 -69.28
N THR A 638 16.68 22.18 -69.85
CA THR A 638 15.81 22.48 -70.99
C THR A 638 16.19 21.69 -72.25
N ARG A 639 17.48 21.35 -72.43
CA ARG A 639 17.96 20.60 -73.59
C ARG A 639 17.47 19.15 -73.61
N PHE A 640 17.24 18.55 -72.44
CA PHE A 640 16.87 17.13 -72.31
C PHE A 640 15.38 16.90 -72.00
N ASP A 641 14.54 17.94 -72.04
CA ASP A 641 13.07 17.92 -71.87
C ASP A 641 12.54 17.03 -70.72
N GLY A 642 13.34 16.90 -69.66
CA GLY A 642 13.16 15.90 -68.61
C GLY A 642 12.79 16.46 -67.23
N THR A 643 12.30 17.71 -67.16
CA THR A 643 12.09 18.47 -65.91
C THR A 643 11.43 17.66 -64.78
N ALA A 644 10.40 16.87 -65.09
CA ALA A 644 9.71 15.99 -64.13
C ALA A 644 10.60 14.83 -63.63
N LYS A 645 11.39 14.20 -64.51
CA LYS A 645 12.31 13.12 -64.13
C LYS A 645 13.44 13.63 -63.22
N TYR A 646 13.88 14.87 -63.43
CA TYR A 646 14.89 15.52 -62.58
C TYR A 646 14.30 15.93 -61.23
N SER A 647 13.09 16.50 -61.19
CA SER A 647 12.44 16.85 -59.92
C SER A 647 12.28 15.64 -59.01
N ASP A 648 11.88 14.49 -59.55
CA ASP A 648 11.71 13.25 -58.77
C ASP A 648 13.05 12.74 -58.22
N THR A 649 14.09 12.71 -59.06
CA THR A 649 15.44 12.25 -58.65
C THR A 649 16.05 13.18 -57.61
N ILE A 650 15.79 14.49 -57.71
CA ILE A 650 16.23 15.49 -56.75
C ILE A 650 15.46 15.35 -55.44
N ASN A 651 14.14 15.24 -55.50
CA ASN A 651 13.31 15.02 -54.31
C ASN A 651 13.77 13.76 -53.57
N GLU A 652 14.06 12.66 -54.27
CA GLU A 652 14.59 11.45 -53.68
C GLU A 652 15.95 11.69 -52.98
N GLY A 653 16.89 12.36 -53.65
CA GLY A 653 18.21 12.68 -53.06
C GLY A 653 18.14 13.64 -51.88
N VAL A 654 17.28 14.66 -51.94
CA VAL A 654 16.98 15.58 -50.83
C VAL A 654 16.37 14.79 -49.68
N ASN A 655 15.40 13.92 -49.93
CA ASN A 655 14.74 13.10 -48.92
C ASN A 655 15.75 12.16 -48.24
N GLU A 656 16.54 11.41 -49.00
CA GLU A 656 17.61 10.54 -48.46
C GLU A 656 18.57 11.33 -47.55
N ARG A 657 18.96 12.52 -47.98
CA ARG A 657 19.91 13.37 -47.24
C ARG A 657 19.28 13.93 -45.96
N VAL A 658 18.04 14.42 -46.03
CA VAL A 658 17.30 14.94 -44.88
C VAL A 658 17.01 13.82 -43.88
N VAL A 659 16.59 12.64 -44.35
CA VAL A 659 16.43 11.45 -43.49
C VAL A 659 17.72 11.14 -42.74
N LYS A 660 18.87 11.17 -43.42
CA LYS A 660 20.17 10.95 -42.77
C LYS A 660 20.44 11.98 -41.66
N ILE A 661 20.32 13.27 -41.97
CA ILE A 661 20.53 14.36 -41.02
C ILE A 661 19.64 14.21 -39.79
N ILE A 662 18.36 13.91 -40.00
CA ILE A 662 17.38 13.78 -38.92
C ILE A 662 17.58 12.52 -38.10
N SER A 663 17.99 11.43 -38.75
CA SER A 663 18.36 10.20 -38.05
C SER A 663 19.61 10.35 -37.16
N GLU A 664 20.43 11.36 -37.41
CA GLU A 664 21.62 11.72 -36.64
C GLU A 664 21.33 12.77 -35.56
N PHE A 665 20.16 13.43 -35.60
CA PHE A 665 19.74 14.39 -34.58
C PHE A 665 19.45 13.69 -33.26
N LYS A 666 20.22 14.02 -32.22
CA LYS A 666 20.10 13.44 -30.88
C LYS A 666 19.53 14.46 -29.91
N LEU A 667 18.47 14.06 -29.21
CA LEU A 667 18.01 14.74 -28.01
C LEU A 667 18.88 14.32 -26.82
N ASN A 668 18.86 15.13 -25.75
CA ASN A 668 19.69 14.87 -24.59
C ASN A 668 19.12 13.78 -23.72
N ASP A 669 19.99 12.83 -23.36
CA ASP A 669 19.66 11.83 -22.36
C ASP A 669 19.54 12.48 -20.98
N ILE A 670 18.63 11.93 -20.17
CA ILE A 670 18.39 12.38 -18.80
C ILE A 670 19.04 11.38 -17.86
N ASN A 671 20.00 11.86 -17.07
CA ASN A 671 20.59 11.05 -16.03
C ASN A 671 19.63 10.95 -14.83
N THR A 672 19.02 9.78 -14.62
CA THR A 672 18.10 9.57 -13.50
C THR A 672 18.81 9.40 -12.16
N PHE A 673 20.14 9.31 -12.11
CA PHE A 673 20.88 9.12 -10.85
C PHE A 673 20.59 10.20 -9.79
N VAL A 674 20.35 11.44 -10.19
CA VAL A 674 19.97 12.52 -9.25
C VAL A 674 18.51 12.38 -8.84
N LEU A 675 17.65 12.03 -9.81
CA LEU A 675 16.22 11.81 -9.63
C LEU A 675 15.93 10.60 -8.72
N ARG A 676 16.83 9.61 -8.72
CA ARG A 676 16.83 8.41 -7.87
C ARG A 676 16.94 8.69 -6.39
N ASN A 677 17.63 9.76 -6.04
CA ASN A 677 17.99 10.06 -4.66
C ASN A 677 17.29 11.33 -4.13
N LEU A 678 16.40 11.91 -4.92
CA LEU A 678 15.38 12.79 -4.39
C LEU A 678 14.48 11.94 -3.50
N LEU A 679 14.62 12.08 -2.18
CA LEU A 679 13.63 11.71 -1.15
C LEU A 679 13.67 10.29 -0.57
N PHE A 680 14.56 9.42 -1.00
CA PHE A 680 14.60 8.06 -0.45
C PHE A 680 15.69 7.96 0.61
N PRO A 681 15.33 7.69 1.88
CA PRO A 681 16.30 7.67 2.96
C PRO A 681 17.14 6.38 2.90
N ASP A 682 18.33 6.46 3.53
CA ASP A 682 19.33 5.39 3.57
C ASP A 682 19.81 4.99 2.16
N SER A 683 19.98 3.69 1.90
CA SER A 683 20.42 3.16 0.61
C SER A 683 19.28 2.99 -0.39
N ASN A 684 18.04 3.40 -0.10
CA ASN A 684 16.90 3.20 -1.00
C ASN A 684 16.90 4.23 -2.15
N TYR A 685 16.43 3.85 -3.34
CA TYR A 685 16.32 4.75 -4.49
C TYR A 685 15.13 4.41 -5.39
N PHE A 686 14.64 5.42 -6.13
CA PHE A 686 13.59 5.22 -7.14
C PHE A 686 14.14 4.48 -8.36
N ARG A 687 13.78 3.22 -8.52
CA ARG A 687 14.08 2.44 -9.72
C ARG A 687 12.98 2.65 -10.74
N SER A 688 13.24 3.51 -11.73
CA SER A 688 12.34 3.69 -12.88
C SER A 688 12.25 2.41 -13.73
N GLU A 689 11.04 2.04 -14.10
CA GLU A 689 10.77 0.85 -14.93
C GLU A 689 10.14 1.23 -16.27
N THR A 690 9.34 2.30 -16.30
CA THR A 690 8.77 2.83 -17.55
C THR A 690 8.87 4.35 -17.61
N ALA A 691 8.92 4.86 -18.83
CA ALA A 691 9.07 6.28 -19.14
C ALA A 691 8.19 6.66 -20.33
N PHE A 692 7.43 7.74 -20.21
CA PHE A 692 6.54 8.24 -21.26
C PHE A 692 6.53 9.77 -21.29
N VAL A 693 6.25 10.37 -22.44
CA VAL A 693 6.05 11.82 -22.56
C VAL A 693 4.66 12.06 -23.16
N PRO A 694 3.57 11.98 -22.37
CA PRO A 694 2.22 12.35 -22.82
C PRO A 694 1.98 13.86 -22.85
N GLY A 695 2.71 14.59 -22.01
CA GLY A 695 2.73 16.05 -21.95
C GLY A 695 3.93 16.43 -21.10
N ASP A 696 3.82 16.17 -19.80
CA ASP A 696 4.96 16.06 -18.89
C ASP A 696 5.68 14.71 -19.07
N LEU A 697 6.96 14.60 -18.69
CA LEU A 697 7.66 13.31 -18.63
C LEU A 697 7.18 12.54 -17.40
N LEU A 698 6.60 11.36 -17.62
CA LEU A 698 6.16 10.44 -16.60
C LEU A 698 7.15 9.29 -16.46
N LEU A 699 7.72 9.11 -15.28
CA LEU A 699 8.48 7.92 -14.89
C LEU A 699 7.69 7.15 -13.83
N GLN A 700 7.42 5.86 -14.08
CA GLN A 700 6.82 4.95 -13.10
C GLN A 700 7.83 3.89 -12.71
N GLY A 701 7.78 3.43 -11.46
CA GLY A 701 8.74 2.45 -10.95
C GLY A 701 8.47 1.99 -9.53
N GLN A 702 9.52 1.48 -8.90
CA GLN A 702 9.50 0.97 -7.54
C GLN A 702 10.52 1.70 -6.67
N LEU A 703 10.24 1.78 -5.37
CA LEU A 703 11.28 2.04 -4.40
C LEU A 703 12.07 0.75 -4.15
N ALA A 704 13.37 0.75 -4.46
CA ALA A 704 14.24 -0.41 -4.28
C ALA A 704 15.40 -0.09 -3.32
N PRO A 705 15.88 -1.09 -2.55
CA PRO A 705 17.18 -0.96 -1.89
C PRO A 705 18.26 -0.78 -2.97
N GLY A 706 19.23 0.10 -2.69
CA GLY A 706 20.48 0.41 -3.39
C GLY A 706 21.07 -0.72 -4.21
N SER A 707 21.72 -0.42 -5.34
CA SER A 707 22.33 -1.41 -6.24
C SER A 707 23.36 -2.35 -5.58
N GLU A 708 23.80 -2.07 -4.35
CA GLU A 708 24.65 -2.92 -3.51
C GLU A 708 23.97 -3.41 -2.20
N SER A 709 22.67 -3.17 -2.03
CA SER A 709 21.92 -3.54 -0.82
C SER A 709 20.79 -4.52 -1.14
N PHE A 710 20.58 -5.45 -0.21
CA PHE A 710 19.55 -6.49 -0.24
C PHE A 710 18.63 -6.30 0.96
N ALA A 711 17.41 -6.81 0.89
CA ALA A 711 16.48 -6.80 2.03
C ALA A 711 16.52 -8.14 2.78
N VAL A 712 15.86 -8.20 3.94
CA VAL A 712 15.46 -9.47 4.59
C VAL A 712 13.96 -9.62 4.42
N THR A 713 13.55 -10.79 3.93
CA THR A 713 12.13 -11.12 3.75
C THR A 713 11.74 -12.30 4.63
N PRO A 714 10.62 -12.21 5.36
CA PRO A 714 9.78 -11.02 5.54
C PRO A 714 10.46 -10.05 6.50
N THR A 715 10.11 -8.76 6.42
CA THR A 715 10.62 -7.73 7.34
C THR A 715 10.06 -7.91 8.76
N GLU A 716 8.84 -8.45 8.88
CA GLU A 716 8.21 -8.79 10.15
C GLU A 716 7.47 -10.12 10.01
N ILE A 717 7.46 -10.94 11.06
CA ILE A 717 6.66 -12.16 11.10
C ILE A 717 6.25 -12.51 12.53
N THR A 718 5.05 -13.04 12.69
CA THR A 718 4.57 -13.64 13.94
C THR A 718 4.54 -15.16 13.80
N ILE A 719 5.19 -15.87 14.72
CA ILE A 719 5.26 -17.33 14.73
C ILE A 719 5.03 -17.87 16.15
N VAL A 720 4.75 -19.15 16.30
CA VAL A 720 4.59 -19.80 17.61
C VAL A 720 5.92 -20.37 18.13
N ALA A 721 6.05 -20.48 19.44
CA ALA A 721 7.20 -21.08 20.10
C ALA A 721 7.58 -22.45 19.52
N GLY A 722 8.88 -22.73 19.42
CA GLY A 722 9.43 -23.96 18.88
C GLY A 722 9.29 -24.16 17.37
N SER A 723 8.61 -23.26 16.65
CA SER A 723 8.51 -23.32 15.19
C SER A 723 9.81 -22.92 14.48
N GLU A 724 9.92 -23.28 13.21
CA GLU A 724 11.04 -22.90 12.34
C GLU A 724 10.57 -21.97 11.22
N TYR A 725 11.43 -21.04 10.82
CA TYR A 725 11.19 -20.14 9.71
C TYR A 725 12.45 -19.91 8.87
N GLN A 726 12.31 -19.83 7.55
CA GLN A 726 13.42 -19.61 6.63
C GLN A 726 13.43 -18.16 6.14
N PHE A 727 14.42 -17.36 6.56
CA PHE A 727 14.62 -16.02 6.02
C PHE A 727 15.35 -16.05 4.69
N THR A 728 15.03 -15.11 3.81
CA THR A 728 15.70 -14.94 2.52
C THR A 728 16.11 -13.50 2.31
N THR A 729 16.99 -13.28 1.32
CA THR A 729 17.40 -11.94 0.91
C THR A 729 16.95 -11.70 -0.53
N PRO A 730 16.11 -10.69 -0.82
CA PRO A 730 15.88 -10.24 -2.18
C PRO A 730 16.67 -8.95 -2.50
N PRO A 731 17.39 -8.89 -3.64
CA PRO A 731 17.77 -10.03 -4.48
C PRO A 731 18.61 -11.06 -3.71
N GLU A 732 18.67 -12.31 -4.18
CA GLU A 732 19.42 -13.37 -3.49
C GLU A 732 20.92 -13.02 -3.42
N VAL A 733 21.45 -13.02 -2.20
CA VAL A 733 22.84 -12.65 -1.94
C VAL A 733 23.61 -13.79 -1.31
N SER A 734 24.70 -14.21 -1.97
CA SER A 734 25.63 -15.20 -1.42
C SER A 734 26.58 -14.60 -0.38
N GLY A 735 26.97 -15.42 0.61
CA GLY A 735 27.94 -15.05 1.65
C GLY A 735 27.38 -14.17 2.78
N VAL A 736 26.05 -14.11 2.94
CA VAL A 736 25.39 -13.40 4.04
C VAL A 736 25.62 -14.13 5.36
N LYS A 737 25.92 -13.37 6.42
CA LYS A 737 26.02 -13.86 7.79
C LYS A 737 24.77 -13.49 8.58
N TRP A 738 24.13 -14.49 9.18
CA TRP A 738 22.92 -14.32 9.98
C TRP A 738 23.22 -14.30 11.48
N SER A 739 22.48 -13.48 12.23
CA SER A 739 22.60 -13.39 13.69
C SER A 739 21.28 -12.94 14.34
N LEU A 740 21.14 -13.18 15.64
CA LEU A 740 20.01 -12.74 16.46
C LEU A 740 20.45 -11.64 17.41
N SER A 741 19.52 -10.76 17.78
CA SER A 741 19.69 -9.78 18.85
C SER A 741 18.39 -9.63 19.61
N ASP A 742 18.50 -9.36 20.91
CA ASP A 742 17.34 -9.05 21.73
C ASP A 742 16.78 -7.67 21.33
N SER A 743 15.46 -7.57 21.30
CA SER A 743 14.74 -6.32 21.12
C SER A 743 14.64 -5.53 22.43
N GLU A 744 14.68 -6.20 23.58
CA GLU A 744 14.54 -5.60 24.91
C GLU A 744 15.91 -5.50 25.58
N LYS A 745 16.62 -4.37 25.38
CA LYS A 745 17.94 -4.16 26.01
C LYS A 745 17.83 -4.25 27.53
N GLY A 746 18.45 -5.27 28.13
CA GLY A 746 18.54 -5.41 29.60
C GLY A 746 18.62 -6.84 30.10
N ASN A 747 18.21 -7.85 29.31
CA ASN A 747 18.24 -9.25 29.72
C ASN A 747 19.26 -10.07 28.91
N THR A 748 20.53 -10.05 29.32
CA THR A 748 21.63 -10.73 28.59
C THR A 748 21.56 -12.26 28.59
N ASN A 749 20.56 -12.87 29.24
CA ASN A 749 20.38 -14.32 29.38
C ASN A 749 19.05 -14.84 28.81
N ALA A 750 18.30 -14.03 28.05
CA ALA A 750 17.04 -14.45 27.44
C ALA A 750 17.28 -15.42 26.26
N ASP A 751 16.57 -16.54 26.24
CA ASP A 751 16.61 -17.49 25.10
C ASP A 751 15.90 -16.87 23.89
N LEU A 752 16.68 -16.50 22.87
CA LEU A 752 16.20 -15.93 21.60
C LEU A 752 15.93 -17.00 20.54
N GLY A 753 16.12 -18.29 20.85
CA GLY A 753 16.17 -19.34 19.85
C GLY A 753 17.52 -19.43 19.14
N HIS A 754 17.54 -20.02 17.95
CA HIS A 754 18.75 -20.27 17.17
C HIS A 754 18.55 -19.86 15.70
N ILE A 755 19.56 -19.26 15.08
CA ILE A 755 19.59 -19.04 13.64
C ILE A 755 20.86 -19.66 13.04
N ASP A 756 20.69 -20.41 11.95
CA ASP A 756 21.82 -20.90 11.18
C ASP A 756 22.51 -19.71 10.49
N ALA A 757 23.77 -19.48 10.87
CA ALA A 757 24.55 -18.31 10.45
C ALA A 757 24.79 -18.24 8.93
N LYS A 758 24.59 -19.32 8.18
CA LYS A 758 24.82 -19.39 6.72
C LYS A 758 23.54 -19.44 5.92
N THR A 759 22.53 -20.16 6.40
CA THR A 759 21.29 -20.39 5.65
C THR A 759 20.19 -19.41 6.01
N GLY A 760 20.21 -18.80 7.20
CA GLY A 760 19.12 -17.94 7.67
C GLY A 760 17.90 -18.70 8.19
N LYS A 761 18.03 -20.02 8.42
CA LYS A 761 16.97 -20.81 9.06
C LYS A 761 16.93 -20.51 10.55
N TYR A 762 15.82 -19.94 11.01
CA TYR A 762 15.55 -19.61 12.41
C TYR A 762 14.69 -20.69 13.07
N THR A 763 15.01 -21.02 14.32
CA THR A 763 14.25 -21.91 15.21
C THR A 763 13.89 -21.13 16.47
N ALA A 764 12.60 -20.95 16.70
CA ALA A 764 12.07 -20.19 17.83
C ALA A 764 12.37 -20.86 19.17
N PRO A 765 12.51 -20.08 20.27
CA PRO A 765 12.64 -20.63 21.62
C PRO A 765 11.39 -21.43 22.02
N GLN A 766 11.53 -22.28 23.03
CA GLN A 766 10.41 -23.06 23.57
C GLN A 766 9.47 -22.18 24.40
N ALA A 767 8.17 -22.53 24.47
CA ALA A 767 7.14 -21.71 25.12
C ALA A 767 7.50 -21.34 26.57
N LYS A 768 8.10 -22.27 27.32
CA LYS A 768 8.59 -22.05 28.70
C LYS A 768 9.62 -20.94 28.85
N ALA A 769 10.31 -20.55 27.77
CA ALA A 769 11.31 -19.49 27.79
C ALA A 769 10.74 -18.12 27.43
N ILE A 770 9.44 -18.05 27.07
CA ILE A 770 8.74 -16.84 26.65
C ILE A 770 7.95 -16.29 27.85
N THR A 771 8.40 -15.13 28.33
CA THR A 771 7.74 -14.37 29.39
C THR A 771 6.70 -13.42 28.78
N GLU A 772 5.62 -13.17 29.52
CA GLU A 772 4.54 -12.23 29.14
C GLU A 772 3.83 -12.56 27.81
N GLY A 773 3.86 -13.83 27.41
CA GLY A 773 3.16 -14.37 26.24
C GLY A 773 3.82 -14.11 24.88
N VAL A 774 4.69 -13.10 24.76
CA VAL A 774 5.31 -12.68 23.50
C VAL A 774 6.79 -12.34 23.69
N ARG A 775 7.62 -12.84 22.78
CA ARG A 775 9.03 -12.45 22.67
C ARG A 775 9.34 -11.86 21.30
N HIS A 776 9.91 -10.67 21.28
CA HIS A 776 10.39 -10.02 20.07
C HIS A 776 11.89 -10.30 19.86
N VAL A 777 12.26 -10.79 18.67
CA VAL A 777 13.63 -11.14 18.31
C VAL A 777 14.01 -10.40 17.03
N VAL A 778 15.17 -9.72 17.02
CA VAL A 778 15.69 -9.07 15.83
C VAL A 778 16.62 -10.04 15.09
N VAL A 779 16.29 -10.34 13.84
CA VAL A 779 17.14 -11.09 12.92
C VAL A 779 17.96 -10.10 12.11
N CYS A 780 19.27 -10.31 12.03
CA CYS A 780 20.20 -9.48 11.26
C CYS A 780 20.88 -10.32 10.18
N ALA A 781 20.82 -9.84 8.93
CA ALA A 781 21.59 -10.33 7.81
C ALA A 781 22.68 -9.31 7.45
N GLU A 782 23.93 -9.77 7.42
CA GLU A 782 25.12 -8.93 7.26
C GLU A 782 25.96 -9.39 6.06
N LYS A 783 26.37 -8.43 5.21
CA LYS A 783 27.38 -8.64 4.16
C LYS A 783 28.19 -7.36 3.95
N GLY A 784 29.50 -7.45 4.19
CA GLY A 784 30.37 -6.27 4.17
C GLY A 784 29.92 -5.27 5.25
N ASP A 785 29.75 -4.01 4.86
CA ASP A 785 29.26 -2.96 5.76
C ASP A 785 27.72 -2.87 5.81
N THR A 786 27.02 -3.65 4.98
CA THR A 786 25.56 -3.63 4.89
C THR A 786 24.95 -4.58 5.92
N LYS A 787 24.07 -4.02 6.76
CA LYS A 787 23.23 -4.78 7.71
C LYS A 787 21.76 -4.47 7.46
N VAL A 788 20.95 -5.51 7.33
CA VAL A 788 19.50 -5.42 7.21
C VAL A 788 18.82 -6.32 8.23
N TYR A 789 17.64 -5.90 8.68
CA TYR A 789 17.01 -6.46 9.87
C TYR A 789 15.58 -6.88 9.60
N ALA A 790 15.13 -7.90 10.32
CA ALA A 790 13.74 -8.32 10.42
C ALA A 790 13.34 -8.49 11.90
N LEU A 791 12.06 -8.34 12.20
CA LEU A 791 11.51 -8.54 13.54
C LEU A 791 10.64 -9.80 13.58
N VAL A 792 10.90 -10.65 14.57
CA VAL A 792 10.13 -11.86 14.81
C VAL A 792 9.37 -11.73 16.12
N SER A 793 8.05 -11.86 16.08
CA SER A 793 7.19 -11.95 17.25
C SER A 793 6.88 -13.41 17.53
N VAL A 794 7.52 -13.98 18.54
CA VAL A 794 7.32 -15.38 18.95
C VAL A 794 6.26 -15.43 20.04
N LEU A 795 5.12 -16.05 19.74
CA LEU A 795 4.03 -16.26 20.70
C LEU A 795 4.27 -17.54 21.51
N ALA A 796 3.99 -17.50 22.81
CA ALA A 796 4.03 -18.70 23.66
C ALA A 796 3.00 -19.75 23.21
N HIS A 797 1.83 -19.30 22.76
CA HIS A 797 0.72 -20.14 22.29
C HIS A 797 0.17 -19.61 20.95
N SER A 798 -0.37 -20.50 20.12
CA SER A 798 -0.94 -20.15 18.82
C SER A 798 -2.33 -19.54 18.88
N VAL A 799 -3.00 -19.61 20.03
CA VAL A 799 -4.35 -19.09 20.25
C VAL A 799 -4.37 -18.17 21.47
N ASN A 800 -5.13 -17.07 21.38
CA ASN A 800 -5.32 -16.14 22.48
C ASN A 800 -6.81 -15.77 22.64
N ILE A 801 -7.25 -15.56 23.88
CA ILE A 801 -8.62 -15.16 24.23
C ILE A 801 -8.60 -13.85 25.02
N SER A 802 -9.56 -12.97 24.76
CA SER A 802 -9.73 -11.69 25.43
C SER A 802 -11.17 -11.47 25.87
N PRO A 803 -11.41 -10.94 27.08
CA PRO A 803 -10.46 -10.83 28.19
C PRO A 803 -9.99 -12.20 28.72
N ALA A 804 -8.84 -12.20 29.38
CA ALA A 804 -8.30 -13.40 30.05
C ALA A 804 -8.98 -13.62 31.42
N TYR A 805 -9.34 -12.55 32.12
CA TYR A 805 -10.11 -12.59 33.37
C TYR A 805 -11.18 -11.50 33.38
N GLN A 806 -12.36 -11.79 33.93
CA GLN A 806 -13.39 -10.78 34.14
C GLN A 806 -14.32 -11.09 35.31
N VAL A 807 -14.71 -10.07 36.07
CA VAL A 807 -15.78 -10.14 37.08
C VAL A 807 -17.11 -9.71 36.47
N ILE A 808 -18.14 -10.53 36.65
CA ILE A 808 -19.46 -10.28 36.09
C ILE A 808 -20.58 -10.46 37.12
N LEU A 809 -21.63 -9.66 37.00
CA LEU A 809 -22.84 -9.79 37.82
C LEU A 809 -23.80 -10.83 37.22
N PRO A 810 -24.58 -11.55 38.06
CA PRO A 810 -25.57 -12.50 37.59
C PRO A 810 -26.57 -11.88 36.61
N GLY A 811 -26.86 -12.59 35.51
CA GLY A 811 -27.75 -12.11 34.44
C GLY A 811 -27.16 -11.02 33.55
N LYS A 812 -25.88 -10.65 33.71
CA LYS A 812 -25.16 -9.75 32.79
C LYS A 812 -24.35 -10.55 31.78
N SER A 813 -24.01 -9.89 30.68
CA SER A 813 -23.27 -10.49 29.57
C SER A 813 -21.95 -9.76 29.32
N SER A 814 -21.03 -10.46 28.68
CA SER A 814 -19.75 -9.91 28.21
C SER A 814 -19.38 -10.52 26.86
N ALA A 815 -18.80 -9.71 25.99
CA ALA A 815 -18.23 -10.16 24.73
C ALA A 815 -16.86 -10.80 25.00
N LEU A 816 -16.61 -11.93 24.34
CA LEU A 816 -15.35 -12.66 24.35
C LEU A 816 -14.87 -12.80 22.92
N THR A 817 -13.60 -12.47 22.68
CA THR A 817 -12.96 -12.65 21.38
C THR A 817 -11.79 -13.62 21.51
N ALA A 818 -11.57 -14.44 20.49
CA ALA A 818 -10.39 -15.27 20.41
C ALA A 818 -9.90 -15.38 18.97
N GLU A 819 -8.58 -15.45 18.80
CA GLU A 819 -7.93 -15.49 17.51
C GLU A 819 -6.80 -16.54 17.55
N SER A 820 -6.53 -17.19 16.42
CA SER A 820 -5.44 -18.16 16.28
C SER A 820 -4.55 -17.82 15.10
N LEU A 821 -3.24 -18.09 15.23
CA LEU A 821 -2.29 -18.09 14.11
C LEU A 821 -2.61 -19.17 13.07
N ASN A 822 -3.31 -20.24 13.49
CA ASN A 822 -3.68 -21.33 12.62
C ASN A 822 -5.06 -21.07 12.02
N PRO A 823 -5.22 -21.15 10.69
CA PRO A 823 -6.54 -21.00 10.08
C PRO A 823 -7.45 -22.17 10.48
N GLY A 824 -8.71 -21.87 10.79
CA GLY A 824 -9.69 -22.91 11.10
C GLY A 824 -10.80 -22.46 12.06
N GLU A 825 -11.77 -23.35 12.27
CA GLU A 825 -12.84 -23.15 13.24
C GLU A 825 -12.32 -23.34 14.67
N LEU A 826 -12.66 -22.41 15.56
CA LEU A 826 -12.30 -22.46 16.98
C LEU A 826 -13.35 -23.25 17.77
N THR A 827 -12.89 -24.12 18.65
CA THR A 827 -13.78 -24.88 19.54
C THR A 827 -13.87 -24.18 20.89
N TRP A 828 -15.05 -23.68 21.23
CA TRP A 828 -15.33 -23.00 22.50
C TRP A 828 -16.06 -23.93 23.46
N THR A 829 -15.61 -23.98 24.71
CA THR A 829 -16.21 -24.81 25.76
C THR A 829 -16.38 -24.04 27.05
N LEU A 830 -17.53 -24.19 27.70
CA LEU A 830 -17.77 -23.71 29.07
C LEU A 830 -17.70 -24.91 30.01
N ALA A 831 -16.61 -25.01 30.78
CA ALA A 831 -16.42 -26.09 31.75
C ALA A 831 -17.19 -25.79 33.03
N ASP A 832 -17.63 -26.85 33.73
CA ASP A 832 -18.26 -26.84 35.05
C ASP A 832 -19.13 -25.59 35.31
N ASN A 833 -20.37 -25.64 34.81
CA ASN A 833 -21.32 -24.52 34.78
C ASN A 833 -22.47 -24.66 35.82
N PRO A 834 -22.19 -24.61 37.14
CA PRO A 834 -23.22 -24.72 38.18
C PRO A 834 -24.09 -23.46 38.30
N GLN A 835 -23.65 -22.32 37.73
CA GLN A 835 -24.44 -21.08 37.70
C GLN A 835 -25.58 -21.16 36.67
N GLY A 836 -25.47 -22.01 35.66
CA GLY A 836 -26.41 -22.06 34.53
C GLY A 836 -26.20 -20.90 33.55
N SER A 837 -24.95 -20.49 33.36
CA SER A 837 -24.52 -19.50 32.37
C SER A 837 -24.60 -20.06 30.94
N ALA A 838 -24.52 -19.17 29.95
CA ALA A 838 -24.61 -19.55 28.54
C ALA A 838 -23.50 -18.90 27.72
N LEU A 839 -23.02 -19.63 26.72
CA LEU A 839 -22.17 -19.12 25.64
C LEU A 839 -22.98 -19.10 24.34
N THR A 840 -23.09 -17.94 23.71
CA THR A 840 -23.81 -17.75 22.45
C THR A 840 -22.81 -17.35 21.37
N LYS A 841 -22.71 -18.15 20.30
CA LYS A 841 -21.85 -17.88 19.15
C LYS A 841 -22.34 -16.61 18.44
N VAL A 842 -21.43 -15.64 18.24
CA VAL A 842 -21.67 -14.49 17.36
C VAL A 842 -21.02 -14.80 16.01
N SER A 843 -19.72 -15.11 16.02
CA SER A 843 -18.95 -15.56 14.87
C SER A 843 -17.97 -16.68 15.28
N ASN A 844 -17.07 -17.13 14.40
CA ASN A 844 -16.01 -18.08 14.77
C ASN A 844 -15.10 -17.55 15.91
N ASN A 845 -14.79 -16.26 15.84
CA ASN A 845 -13.80 -15.61 16.70
C ASN A 845 -14.45 -14.82 17.83
N GLU A 846 -15.78 -14.81 17.93
CA GLU A 846 -16.51 -14.03 18.93
C GLU A 846 -17.72 -14.77 19.50
N TYR A 847 -17.80 -14.78 20.83
CA TYR A 847 -18.90 -15.35 21.59
C TYR A 847 -19.38 -14.34 22.64
N THR A 848 -20.69 -14.34 22.91
CA THR A 848 -21.26 -13.65 24.06
C THR A 848 -21.41 -14.62 25.21
N TYR A 849 -20.73 -14.36 26.32
CA TYR A 849 -20.98 -15.03 27.59
C TYR A 849 -22.10 -14.32 28.33
N THR A 850 -23.06 -15.07 28.88
CA THR A 850 -24.13 -14.55 29.74
C THR A 850 -24.18 -15.32 31.05
N ALA A 851 -23.95 -14.61 32.15
CA ALA A 851 -23.97 -15.19 33.49
C ALA A 851 -25.37 -15.70 33.85
N GLY A 852 -25.47 -16.90 34.41
CA GLY A 852 -26.72 -17.45 34.90
C GLY A 852 -27.35 -16.60 36.02
N LYS A 853 -28.62 -16.85 36.32
CA LYS A 853 -29.38 -16.11 37.35
C LYS A 853 -28.72 -16.23 38.72
N LYS A 854 -28.91 -15.21 39.56
CA LYS A 854 -28.31 -15.15 40.91
C LYS A 854 -28.54 -16.43 41.72
N ASN A 855 -27.46 -17.12 42.08
CA ASN A 855 -27.47 -18.34 42.87
C ASN A 855 -26.86 -18.08 44.26
N LYS A 856 -27.69 -18.07 45.31
CA LYS A 856 -27.23 -17.73 46.68
C LYS A 856 -26.26 -18.74 47.29
N LYS A 857 -26.16 -19.96 46.74
CA LYS A 857 -25.23 -21.02 47.20
C LYS A 857 -23.84 -20.85 46.60
N LEU A 858 -23.76 -20.32 45.37
CA LEU A 858 -22.50 -20.12 44.64
C LEU A 858 -22.00 -18.68 44.84
N LYS A 859 -21.58 -18.33 46.06
CA LYS A 859 -21.24 -16.94 46.46
C LYS A 859 -20.33 -16.25 45.44
N LEU A 860 -19.16 -16.84 45.20
CA LEU A 860 -18.17 -16.43 44.20
C LEU A 860 -17.90 -17.65 43.34
N ASN A 861 -18.40 -17.64 42.11
CA ASN A 861 -18.31 -18.79 41.20
C ASN A 861 -17.36 -18.45 40.06
N LEU A 862 -16.24 -19.15 39.95
CA LEU A 862 -15.31 -19.01 38.85
C LEU A 862 -15.70 -19.99 37.74
N GLU A 863 -16.05 -19.47 36.57
CA GLU A 863 -16.35 -20.28 35.39
C GLU A 863 -15.23 -20.18 34.38
N ARG A 864 -14.95 -21.31 33.72
CA ARG A 864 -13.83 -21.44 32.80
C ARG A 864 -14.32 -21.64 31.38
N ILE A 865 -13.78 -20.82 30.49
CA ILE A 865 -14.08 -20.87 29.06
C ILE A 865 -12.80 -21.22 28.34
N SER A 866 -12.75 -22.39 27.72
CA SER A 866 -11.57 -22.86 26.98
C SER A 866 -11.82 -22.76 25.47
N VAL A 867 -10.85 -22.21 24.75
CA VAL A 867 -10.85 -22.09 23.29
C VAL A 867 -9.70 -22.89 22.72
N THR A 868 -10.00 -23.82 21.83
CA THR A 868 -9.03 -24.72 21.21
C THR A 868 -8.99 -24.51 19.71
N ASP A 869 -7.77 -24.39 19.15
CA ASP A 869 -7.56 -24.31 17.70
C ASP A 869 -7.47 -25.70 17.04
N GLY A 870 -7.41 -25.74 15.70
CA GLY A 870 -7.33 -26.98 14.93
C GLY A 870 -6.07 -27.84 15.19
N THR A 871 -5.05 -27.30 15.87
CA THR A 871 -3.84 -28.04 16.26
C THR A 871 -3.97 -28.69 17.64
N GLY A 872 -5.05 -28.39 18.38
CA GLY A 872 -5.26 -28.82 19.75
C GLY A 872 -4.68 -27.85 20.79
N THR A 873 -4.13 -26.71 20.38
CA THR A 873 -3.63 -25.70 21.32
C THR A 873 -4.82 -25.00 21.97
N THR A 874 -4.82 -24.93 23.31
CA THR A 874 -5.94 -24.38 24.08
C THR A 874 -5.51 -23.15 24.89
N THR A 875 -6.36 -22.14 24.93
CA THR A 875 -6.27 -21.00 25.85
C THR A 875 -7.55 -20.87 26.67
N GLU A 876 -7.50 -20.23 27.82
CA GLU A 876 -8.63 -20.14 28.75
C GLU A 876 -8.90 -18.70 29.20
N ALA A 877 -10.19 -18.38 29.34
CA ALA A 877 -10.67 -17.20 30.03
C ALA A 877 -11.42 -17.60 31.31
N MET A 878 -11.24 -16.80 32.36
CA MET A 878 -11.87 -17.04 33.65
C MET A 878 -12.88 -15.95 33.96
N ILE A 879 -14.13 -16.35 34.23
CA ILE A 879 -15.23 -15.42 34.53
C ILE A 879 -15.67 -15.63 35.98
N LEU A 880 -15.40 -14.64 36.83
CA LEU A 880 -15.86 -14.66 38.22
C LEU A 880 -17.28 -14.10 38.30
N VAL A 881 -18.27 -14.97 38.45
CA VAL A 881 -19.67 -14.60 38.68
C VAL A 881 -19.87 -14.25 40.15
N ARG A 882 -20.16 -12.96 40.39
CA ARG A 882 -20.31 -12.37 41.72
C ARG A 882 -21.75 -12.43 42.21
N ASN A 883 -22.14 -13.48 42.95
CA ASN A 883 -23.50 -13.64 43.52
C ASN A 883 -23.69 -12.98 44.89
N VAL A 884 -22.62 -12.48 45.51
CA VAL A 884 -22.62 -11.79 46.81
C VAL A 884 -21.93 -10.42 46.67
N LEU A 885 -22.21 -9.50 47.59
CA LEU A 885 -21.41 -8.28 47.70
C LEU A 885 -20.00 -8.65 48.18
N LEU A 886 -18.99 -7.95 47.66
CA LEU A 886 -17.63 -8.10 48.15
C LEU A 886 -17.41 -7.09 49.28
N THR A 887 -16.97 -7.57 50.43
CA THR A 887 -16.74 -6.80 51.66
C THR A 887 -15.34 -7.06 52.20
N GLY A 888 -14.69 -6.00 52.70
CA GLY A 888 -13.28 -6.01 53.05
C GLY A 888 -12.33 -6.01 51.85
N TYR A 889 -11.03 -5.90 52.13
CA TYR A 889 -9.99 -5.68 51.14
C TYR A 889 -8.78 -6.58 51.40
N ILE A 890 -8.03 -6.93 50.35
CA ILE A 890 -6.80 -7.71 50.47
C ILE A 890 -5.63 -6.84 50.01
N ARG A 891 -4.67 -6.62 50.90
CA ARG A 891 -3.40 -5.93 50.56
C ARG A 891 -2.33 -6.93 50.21
N ALA A 892 -1.48 -6.55 49.26
CA ALA A 892 -0.29 -7.28 48.85
C ALA A 892 0.98 -6.61 49.40
N SER A 893 1.88 -7.35 50.03
CA SER A 893 3.18 -6.83 50.47
C SER A 893 4.31 -7.74 50.01
N TYR A 894 5.38 -7.12 49.50
CA TYR A 894 6.63 -7.79 49.13
C TYR A 894 7.70 -7.64 50.22
N ASP A 895 7.38 -7.00 51.34
CA ASP A 895 8.35 -6.74 52.41
C ASP A 895 8.80 -8.05 53.05
N ASN A 896 10.12 -8.26 53.08
CA ASN A 896 10.75 -9.47 53.63
C ASN A 896 10.25 -10.79 52.99
N MET A 897 9.71 -10.74 51.77
CA MET A 897 9.23 -11.93 51.06
C MET A 897 10.35 -12.61 50.26
N PRO A 898 10.34 -13.96 50.18
CA PRO A 898 11.18 -14.69 49.23
C PRO A 898 10.93 -14.25 47.77
N GLU A 899 11.90 -14.53 46.89
CA GLU A 899 11.75 -14.28 45.46
C GLU A 899 10.49 -14.99 44.90
N ASN A 900 9.73 -14.31 44.03
CA ASN A 900 8.47 -14.82 43.48
C ASN A 900 7.44 -15.21 44.55
N SER A 901 7.36 -14.43 45.63
CA SER A 901 6.35 -14.57 46.67
C SER A 901 5.79 -13.22 47.09
N VAL A 902 4.54 -13.21 47.54
CA VAL A 902 3.84 -12.02 48.04
C VAL A 902 2.99 -12.39 49.27
N GLN A 903 3.02 -11.54 50.29
CA GLN A 903 2.15 -11.67 51.46
C GLN A 903 0.79 -11.06 51.14
N LEU A 904 -0.28 -11.81 51.37
CA LEU A 904 -1.65 -11.33 51.28
C LEU A 904 -2.22 -11.16 52.69
N THR A 905 -2.88 -10.03 52.95
CA THR A 905 -3.49 -9.75 54.26
C THR A 905 -4.89 -9.20 54.05
N TYR A 906 -5.87 -9.77 54.77
CA TYR A 906 -7.26 -9.35 54.70
C TYR A 906 -7.57 -8.28 55.75
N PHE A 907 -8.34 -7.28 55.35
CA PHE A 907 -8.82 -6.17 56.17
C PHE A 907 -10.34 -6.06 56.01
N PRO A 908 -11.14 -6.12 57.09
CA PRO A 908 -12.58 -5.89 57.02
C PRO A 908 -12.91 -4.44 56.66
N ASP A 909 -12.10 -3.50 57.15
CA ASP A 909 -12.21 -2.06 56.89
C ASP A 909 -10.98 -1.55 56.10
N PRO A 910 -11.16 -1.08 54.85
CA PRO A 910 -10.05 -0.59 54.03
C PRO A 910 -9.38 0.68 54.58
N GLU A 911 -10.08 1.49 55.40
CA GLU A 911 -9.56 2.75 55.95
C GLU A 911 -8.78 2.56 57.26
N ASN A 912 -8.88 1.39 57.90
CA ASN A 912 -8.24 1.13 59.19
C ASN A 912 -7.25 -0.04 59.15
N ALA A 913 -5.97 0.28 59.01
CA ALA A 913 -4.88 -0.70 58.97
C ALA A 913 -4.70 -1.51 60.28
N GLU A 914 -5.27 -1.06 61.40
CA GLU A 914 -5.25 -1.84 62.66
C GLU A 914 -6.23 -3.02 62.65
N THR A 915 -7.10 -3.11 61.63
CA THR A 915 -8.09 -4.20 61.47
C THR A 915 -7.54 -5.40 60.70
N ALA A 916 -6.22 -5.49 60.48
CA ALA A 916 -5.61 -6.65 59.82
C ALA A 916 -5.99 -7.95 60.54
N ILE A 917 -6.59 -8.88 59.80
CA ILE A 917 -6.96 -10.19 60.36
C ILE A 917 -5.82 -11.18 60.12
N PRO A 918 -5.40 -11.94 61.15
CA PRO A 918 -4.46 -13.04 60.99
C PRO A 918 -4.91 -14.03 59.89
N ALA A 919 -3.96 -14.55 59.11
CA ALA A 919 -4.30 -15.37 57.95
C ALA A 919 -5.03 -16.67 58.34
N ASP A 920 -4.68 -17.26 59.49
CA ASP A 920 -5.29 -18.47 60.07
C ASP A 920 -6.72 -18.26 60.58
N GLU A 921 -7.17 -17.02 60.74
CA GLU A 921 -8.55 -16.66 61.06
C GLU A 921 -9.42 -16.41 59.81
N VAL A 922 -8.82 -16.42 58.61
CA VAL A 922 -9.51 -16.19 57.33
C VAL A 922 -9.58 -17.49 56.54
N GLU A 923 -10.76 -17.80 56.00
CA GLU A 923 -10.93 -18.94 55.09
C GLU A 923 -10.48 -18.55 53.68
N TRP A 924 -9.22 -18.86 53.35
CA TRP A 924 -8.64 -18.64 52.01
C TRP A 924 -8.97 -19.78 51.05
N THR A 925 -9.38 -19.45 49.83
CA THR A 925 -9.63 -20.42 48.75
C THR A 925 -8.91 -19.97 47.47
N LEU A 926 -8.01 -20.82 46.96
CA LEU A 926 -7.38 -20.65 45.66
C LEU A 926 -8.33 -21.20 44.57
N LEU A 927 -9.07 -20.33 43.90
CA LEU A 927 -10.05 -20.69 42.87
C LEU A 927 -9.38 -21.02 41.54
N GLU A 928 -8.30 -20.31 41.21
CA GLU A 928 -7.42 -20.60 40.07
C GLU A 928 -5.99 -20.43 40.54
N SER A 929 -5.14 -21.42 40.27
CA SER A 929 -3.76 -21.39 40.74
C SER A 929 -2.84 -20.67 39.77
N GLY A 930 -3.06 -20.82 38.45
CA GLY A 930 -2.11 -20.36 37.44
C GLY A 930 -0.66 -20.82 37.68
N GLY A 931 -0.44 -21.90 38.43
CA GLY A 931 0.89 -22.39 38.85
C GLY A 931 1.39 -21.86 40.21
N ALA A 932 0.66 -20.96 40.86
CA ALA A 932 0.96 -20.49 42.22
C ALA A 932 0.46 -21.45 43.30
N THR A 933 1.02 -21.35 44.50
CA THR A 933 0.57 -22.04 45.71
C THR A 933 0.32 -21.02 46.80
N LEU A 934 -0.83 -21.11 47.47
CA LEU A 934 -1.21 -20.26 48.61
C LEU A 934 -1.06 -21.07 49.90
N ASP A 935 -0.32 -20.55 50.86
CA ASP A 935 -0.31 -21.06 52.24
C ASP A 935 -1.40 -20.33 53.05
N PRO A 936 -2.51 -21.00 53.43
CA PRO A 936 -3.62 -20.36 54.12
C PRO A 936 -3.29 -19.97 55.57
N GLU A 937 -2.31 -20.61 56.21
CA GLU A 937 -1.92 -20.33 57.60
C GLU A 937 -1.11 -19.02 57.69
N THR A 938 -0.37 -18.70 56.62
CA THR A 938 0.49 -17.51 56.58
C THR A 938 -0.04 -16.43 55.65
N GLY A 939 -0.91 -16.75 54.69
CA GLY A 939 -1.38 -15.84 53.66
C GLY A 939 -0.36 -15.60 52.54
N ILE A 940 0.71 -16.39 52.48
CA ILE A 940 1.78 -16.23 51.48
C ILE A 940 1.40 -16.94 50.18
N LEU A 941 1.43 -16.20 49.07
CA LEU A 941 1.30 -16.74 47.72
C LEU A 941 2.69 -16.83 47.06
N SER A 942 3.06 -18.00 46.55
CA SER A 942 4.38 -18.25 45.95
C SER A 942 4.31 -18.99 44.62
N CYS A 943 5.26 -18.70 43.72
CA CYS A 943 5.43 -19.41 42.43
C CYS A 943 6.77 -20.15 42.36
N LYS A 944 6.74 -21.45 42.01
CA LYS A 944 7.95 -22.28 41.89
C LYS A 944 8.75 -22.04 40.60
N GLN A 945 8.11 -21.55 39.54
CA GLN A 945 8.75 -21.18 38.26
C GLN A 945 8.11 -19.90 37.71
N ALA A 946 8.92 -19.06 37.06
CA ALA A 946 8.51 -17.77 36.51
C ALA A 946 7.83 -17.85 35.12
N THR A 947 7.21 -18.98 34.76
CA THR A 947 6.88 -19.28 33.35
C THR A 947 5.39 -19.36 33.03
N ASP A 948 4.52 -19.27 34.03
CA ASP A 948 3.09 -19.35 33.77
C ASP A 948 2.55 -17.94 33.58
N ASN A 949 2.41 -17.56 32.31
CA ASN A 949 1.76 -16.32 31.87
C ASN A 949 0.24 -16.42 32.13
N GLY A 950 -0.14 -16.62 33.39
CA GLY A 950 -1.48 -16.86 33.90
C GLY A 950 -1.92 -15.78 34.89
N PHE A 951 -2.81 -16.12 35.81
CA PHE A 951 -3.14 -15.33 37.00
C PHE A 951 -3.66 -16.28 38.07
N ALA A 952 -3.45 -15.95 39.34
CA ALA A 952 -4.07 -16.64 40.46
C ALA A 952 -5.36 -15.91 40.86
N VAL A 953 -6.45 -16.64 41.07
CA VAL A 953 -7.70 -16.07 41.59
C VAL A 953 -7.91 -16.61 43.00
N ILE A 954 -7.95 -15.71 43.97
CA ILE A 954 -8.11 -16.04 45.39
C ILE A 954 -9.42 -15.45 45.88
N SER A 955 -10.20 -16.22 46.64
CA SER A 955 -11.31 -15.70 47.43
C SER A 955 -11.08 -15.90 48.92
N THR A 956 -11.62 -15.01 49.72
CA THR A 956 -11.61 -15.10 51.18
C THR A 956 -13.02 -15.12 51.74
N LYS A 957 -13.17 -15.77 52.89
CA LYS A 957 -14.34 -15.66 53.74
C LYS A 957 -13.90 -15.43 55.18
N TYR A 958 -14.38 -14.35 55.76
CA TYR A 958 -14.16 -14.01 57.17
C TYR A 958 -15.52 -13.95 57.88
N PHE A 959 -15.58 -14.39 59.13
CA PHE A 959 -16.80 -14.31 59.93
C PHE A 959 -16.64 -13.19 60.97
N ASP A 960 -17.29 -12.07 60.69
CA ASP A 960 -17.41 -10.97 61.63
C ASP A 960 -18.60 -11.24 62.59
N GLU A 961 -18.43 -10.93 63.88
CA GLU A 961 -19.48 -11.19 64.88
C GLU A 961 -20.73 -10.33 64.67
N ASP A 962 -20.57 -9.12 64.12
CA ASP A 962 -21.64 -8.14 63.91
C ASP A 962 -22.20 -8.18 62.48
N GLU A 963 -21.33 -8.33 61.48
CA GLU A 963 -21.71 -8.30 60.05
C GLU A 963 -21.91 -9.68 59.42
N GLY A 964 -21.48 -10.75 60.10
CA GLY A 964 -21.56 -12.12 59.63
C GLY A 964 -20.48 -12.46 58.59
N ALA A 965 -20.81 -13.34 57.63
CA ALA A 965 -19.83 -13.82 56.66
C ALA A 965 -19.52 -12.76 55.58
N LEU A 966 -18.33 -12.19 55.66
CA LEU A 966 -17.75 -11.27 54.69
C LEU A 966 -16.98 -12.04 53.60
N TYR A 967 -17.02 -11.55 52.36
CA TYR A 967 -16.42 -12.23 51.21
C TYR A 967 -15.58 -11.27 50.39
N CYS A 968 -14.36 -11.65 50.03
CA CYS A 968 -13.53 -10.88 49.09
C CYS A 968 -12.97 -11.79 47.99
N ALA A 969 -12.54 -11.20 46.88
CA ALA A 969 -11.80 -11.89 45.83
C ALA A 969 -10.83 -10.95 45.11
N ILE A 970 -9.69 -11.50 44.72
CA ILE A 970 -8.65 -10.81 43.94
C ILE A 970 -8.13 -11.71 42.83
N ALA A 971 -7.62 -11.08 41.77
CA ALA A 971 -6.92 -11.74 40.67
C ALA A 971 -5.50 -11.18 40.54
N ILE A 972 -4.50 -12.02 40.79
CA ILE A 972 -3.09 -11.62 40.82
C ILE A 972 -2.41 -12.13 39.54
N PRO A 973 -1.85 -11.25 38.70
CA PRO A 973 -1.10 -11.66 37.52
C PRO A 973 0.19 -12.40 37.90
N LEU A 974 0.55 -13.42 37.12
CA LEU A 974 1.75 -14.22 37.33
C LEU A 974 2.68 -14.12 36.12
N PRO A 975 4.02 -14.02 36.31
CA PRO A 975 4.77 -14.25 37.56
C PRO A 975 4.80 -13.07 38.55
N LEU A 976 4.83 -13.37 39.85
CA LEU A 976 4.71 -12.38 40.93
C LEU A 976 5.79 -11.29 40.93
N ASN A 977 7.05 -11.61 40.63
CA ASN A 977 8.09 -10.58 40.58
C ASN A 977 8.02 -9.72 39.33
N THR A 978 7.66 -10.31 38.19
CA THR A 978 7.51 -9.58 36.92
C THR A 978 6.45 -8.51 37.07
N TYR A 979 5.30 -8.85 37.67
CA TYR A 979 4.18 -7.94 37.85
C TYR A 979 4.18 -7.23 39.22
N LYS A 980 5.30 -7.18 39.94
CA LYS A 980 5.37 -6.62 41.31
C LYS A 980 4.72 -5.24 41.40
N GLU A 981 5.18 -4.29 40.58
CA GLU A 981 4.66 -2.91 40.59
C GLU A 981 3.18 -2.85 40.23
N THR A 982 2.75 -3.67 39.27
CA THR A 982 1.34 -3.78 38.88
C THR A 982 0.48 -4.37 40.00
N ILE A 983 0.99 -5.34 40.75
CA ILE A 983 0.31 -5.95 41.90
C ILE A 983 0.20 -4.94 43.05
N LEU A 984 1.27 -4.20 43.35
CA LEU A 984 1.26 -3.14 44.35
C LEU A 984 0.30 -2.01 43.94
N ALA A 985 0.35 -1.54 42.69
CA ALA A 985 -0.56 -0.50 42.22
C ALA A 985 -2.05 -0.92 42.28
N ALA A 986 -2.35 -2.20 42.11
CA ALA A 986 -3.72 -2.73 42.18
C ALA A 986 -4.20 -2.96 43.63
N TYR A 987 -3.31 -3.45 44.51
CA TYR A 987 -3.69 -4.01 45.81
C TYR A 987 -3.07 -3.30 47.03
N SER A 988 -2.11 -2.41 46.83
CA SER A 988 -1.42 -1.63 47.88
C SER A 988 -0.82 -0.34 47.28
N PRO A 989 -1.63 0.57 46.69
CA PRO A 989 -1.13 1.73 45.95
C PRO A 989 -0.31 2.70 46.82
N GLU A 990 -0.45 2.67 48.14
CA GLU A 990 0.40 3.40 49.08
C GLU A 990 1.85 2.89 49.15
N GLN A 991 2.11 1.69 48.61
CA GLN A 991 3.42 1.04 48.55
C GLN A 991 4.02 1.00 47.13
N SER A 992 3.29 1.47 46.10
CA SER A 992 3.71 1.46 44.69
C SER A 992 4.66 2.60 44.33
#